data_AF-A0A2N2Y2S6-F1
#
_entry.id   AF-A0A2N2Y2S6-F1
#
_cell.length_a   1.000
_cell.length_b   1.000
_cell.length_c   1.000
_cell.angle_alpha   90.00
_cell.angle_beta   90.00
_cell.angle_gamma   90.00
#
_symmetry.space_group_name_H-M   'P 1'
#
loop_
_entity.id
_entity.type
_entity.pdbx_description
1 polymer ?
#
loop_
_entity_poly.entity_id
_entity_poly.type
_entity_poly.pdbx_seq_one_letter_code
_entity_poly.pdbx_strand_id
1 'polypeptide(L)'
;MNFQPINKMKYFQLFSIAFFAIFSLSAQNRIPTVVVGDTAYLSVTGAIGNIQWQESTDSLNWSDISSATGSNVTVISSASATGKKYYRAAVSEPLCPNASPWYSSVISHIVRETTADLIEGDYFRGGIVYLNGSSSIGIPAGSGWIAYLADYPIYARWGCRGFSLPGTNSYSDGQTNTENIIYYCGDYTAAYYASTFEAEGYDDWYLPSHNQAFQFIYKREIIGGFEDFGFYLTSTQYDNDSAYYILTSSWGASGSSPVKKDVNCVFRCVRSFTPNDMLRHVYSSATVTSNPVTSTIVSQPLPQVKCMGSDVSFSVQASGTGPFTYQWKKDGTDILGANLPDLSVPGLTLNDDGLYTCDVSNLCRTISSVQAQLKVIQVSVTANIDTTVCLGQSAVLSAVAQSNYPAESGTFSYYWTPAIGLNEQNQATTSVNADLTTTYTVHAIDQYLSCTASDEMIVVVREPWSNQELCLVSVDPETGKNKIMYEKTSGQGISSYVLYKETTTTNVYDILVALDATENGEFIDYFSQPEVHGDKYRISVIDTCNNQSEMSYYHKTVNLVIGSAGSTMGLLWDDYVDESGNFTPYRYYIYRGTSPVNLTLYDSVPGTLNSYNDVNVFDVYYYMIGVKKAGGCNTSGIDEYIAYSNKKDNATLVNISSNEYATGTILISPNPMTDFATLTIPNLQSAISNPQSSNPQSAIKIIDVTGKVVRTEPLTPMLSGSSLSEYEASRSIPDEPARIKLLRGNLKPGIYFVELQTNRLYRAKLIVE
;
A
#
# COMPACT_ATOMS: atom_id res chain seq x y z
N MET A 1 -38.66 -72.47 -17.85
CA MET A 1 -39.18 -71.19 -18.40
C MET A 1 -38.05 -70.49 -19.13
N ASN A 2 -38.13 -70.49 -20.46
CA ASN A 2 -37.96 -69.37 -21.38
C ASN A 2 -36.85 -68.28 -21.24
N PHE A 3 -36.17 -68.12 -22.39
CA PHE A 3 -35.53 -66.94 -23.03
C PHE A 3 -34.15 -66.41 -22.57
N GLN A 4 -33.28 -66.27 -23.60
CA GLN A 4 -31.98 -65.58 -23.66
C GLN A 4 -32.12 -64.03 -23.65
N PRO A 5 -31.11 -63.21 -24.08
CA PRO A 5 -29.75 -62.90 -23.54
C PRO A 5 -29.52 -61.37 -23.41
N ILE A 6 -28.60 -60.86 -22.58
CA ILE A 6 -28.06 -59.48 -22.75
C ILE A 6 -26.56 -59.40 -22.43
N ASN A 7 -25.89 -58.63 -23.28
CA ASN A 7 -24.47 -58.44 -23.50
C ASN A 7 -23.86 -57.35 -22.59
N LYS A 8 -22.54 -57.48 -22.38
CA LYS A 8 -21.51 -56.43 -22.21
C LYS A 8 -21.35 -55.65 -20.88
N MET A 9 -20.08 -55.72 -20.46
CA MET A 9 -19.23 -54.71 -19.81
C MET A 9 -18.96 -54.81 -18.29
N LYS A 10 -17.64 -54.87 -18.03
CA LYS A 10 -16.91 -54.65 -16.78
C LYS A 10 -16.96 -55.79 -15.76
N TYR A 11 -15.89 -56.57 -15.72
CA TYR A 11 -15.14 -57.01 -14.52
C TYR A 11 -14.11 -58.06 -14.97
N PHE A 12 -12.91 -57.61 -15.34
CA PHE A 12 -11.76 -58.47 -15.58
C PHE A 12 -10.55 -57.83 -14.88
N GLN A 13 -10.49 -57.99 -13.56
CA GLN A 13 -9.24 -57.95 -12.82
C GLN A 13 -9.39 -58.86 -11.61
N LEU A 14 -8.32 -59.63 -11.36
CA LEU A 14 -8.04 -60.43 -10.17
C LEU A 14 -8.80 -61.76 -10.10
N PHE A 15 -8.26 -62.79 -10.76
CA PHE A 15 -8.06 -64.14 -10.19
C PHE A 15 -7.40 -65.03 -11.26
N SER A 16 -6.05 -65.04 -11.31
CA SER A 16 -5.22 -66.11 -11.90
C SER A 16 -3.74 -65.83 -11.63
N ILE A 17 -3.34 -65.87 -10.36
CA ILE A 17 -1.94 -66.03 -9.96
C ILE A 17 -1.92 -66.98 -8.77
N ALA A 18 -1.79 -68.28 -9.06
CA ALA A 18 -1.21 -69.30 -8.17
C ALA A 18 -1.54 -70.69 -8.74
N PHE A 19 -0.92 -71.09 -9.85
CA PHE A 19 -0.61 -72.50 -10.16
C PHE A 19 0.28 -72.56 -11.41
N PHE A 20 1.52 -72.08 -11.29
CA PHE A 20 2.65 -72.47 -12.14
C PHE A 20 3.94 -72.16 -11.37
N ALA A 21 4.18 -72.97 -10.35
CA ALA A 21 5.49 -73.09 -9.73
C ALA A 21 5.67 -74.58 -9.52
N ILE A 22 6.42 -75.22 -10.41
CA ILE A 22 7.28 -76.40 -10.21
C ILE A 22 8.04 -76.60 -11.54
N PHE A 23 9.34 -76.32 -11.49
CA PHE A 23 10.41 -76.51 -12.48
C PHE A 23 10.35 -75.77 -13.83
N SER A 24 10.87 -74.54 -13.86
CA SER A 24 11.88 -74.17 -14.87
C SER A 24 13.07 -73.55 -14.14
N LEU A 25 14.04 -74.38 -13.76
CA LEU A 25 15.29 -73.89 -13.21
C LEU A 25 16.14 -73.31 -14.35
N SER A 26 16.46 -72.02 -14.19
CA SER A 26 17.46 -71.22 -14.90
C SER A 26 17.48 -71.27 -16.44
N ALA A 27 17.10 -70.17 -17.08
CA ALA A 27 17.86 -69.74 -18.24
C ALA A 27 19.31 -69.55 -17.78
N GLN A 28 20.18 -70.52 -18.06
CA GLN A 28 21.61 -70.42 -17.78
C GLN A 28 22.11 -69.14 -18.46
N ASN A 29 22.77 -68.26 -17.71
CA ASN A 29 23.30 -67.02 -18.26
C ASN A 29 24.48 -67.38 -19.18
N ARG A 30 24.24 -67.44 -20.50
CA ARG A 30 25.17 -67.94 -21.52
C ARG A 30 26.18 -66.85 -21.87
N ILE A 31 27.20 -66.70 -21.03
CA ILE A 31 28.33 -65.80 -21.28
C ILE A 31 29.22 -66.45 -22.35
N PRO A 32 29.44 -65.81 -23.52
CA PRO A 32 30.31 -66.36 -24.55
C PRO A 32 31.73 -66.57 -24.04
N THR A 33 32.26 -67.76 -24.27
CA THR A 33 33.67 -68.08 -24.06
C THR A 33 34.44 -67.85 -25.36
N VAL A 34 35.57 -67.15 -25.28
CA VAL A 34 36.49 -66.85 -26.38
C VAL A 34 37.88 -67.38 -26.04
N VAL A 35 38.65 -67.75 -27.07
CA VAL A 35 40.09 -68.02 -26.91
C VAL A 35 40.92 -66.80 -27.31
N VAL A 36 42.13 -66.65 -26.76
CA VAL A 36 43.04 -65.57 -27.16
C VAL A 36 43.28 -65.62 -28.68
N GLY A 37 43.05 -64.48 -29.35
CA GLY A 37 43.08 -64.35 -30.80
C GLY A 37 41.70 -64.33 -31.48
N ASP A 38 40.65 -64.85 -30.85
CA ASP A 38 39.29 -64.77 -31.41
C ASP A 38 38.86 -63.31 -31.61
N THR A 39 38.15 -63.02 -32.69
CA THR A 39 37.67 -61.68 -32.98
C THR A 39 36.24 -61.52 -32.47
N ALA A 40 36.03 -60.60 -31.54
CA ALA A 40 34.71 -60.22 -31.05
C ALA A 40 34.18 -58.98 -31.81
N TYR A 41 33.00 -59.11 -32.40
CA TYR A 41 32.23 -58.03 -33.03
C TYR A 41 31.27 -57.49 -31.99
N LEU A 42 31.57 -56.29 -31.51
CA LEU A 42 30.74 -55.59 -30.55
C LEU A 42 29.86 -54.59 -31.29
N SER A 43 28.58 -54.57 -30.96
CA SER A 43 27.62 -53.61 -31.48
C SER A 43 26.90 -52.91 -30.33
N VAL A 44 26.55 -51.65 -30.49
CA VAL A 44 25.69 -50.92 -29.55
C VAL A 44 24.51 -50.31 -30.29
N THR A 45 23.32 -50.51 -29.74
CA THR A 45 22.08 -49.92 -30.23
C THR A 45 21.52 -48.90 -29.25
N GLY A 46 20.81 -47.90 -29.76
CA GLY A 46 20.23 -46.83 -28.94
C GLY A 46 21.22 -45.77 -28.45
N ALA A 47 22.52 -45.87 -28.76
CA ALA A 47 23.49 -44.83 -28.44
C ALA A 47 23.29 -43.59 -29.33
N ILE A 48 22.97 -42.44 -28.72
CA ILE A 48 22.84 -41.15 -29.39
C ILE A 48 23.94 -40.24 -28.84
N GLY A 49 24.94 -39.91 -29.66
CA GLY A 49 26.11 -39.12 -29.27
C GLY A 49 27.42 -39.73 -29.76
N ASN A 50 28.53 -39.26 -29.22
CA ASN A 50 29.86 -39.78 -29.51
C ASN A 50 30.12 -41.04 -28.69
N ILE A 51 30.46 -42.15 -29.36
CA ILE A 51 30.70 -43.44 -28.72
C ILE A 51 32.20 -43.62 -28.49
N GLN A 52 32.57 -44.18 -27.33
CA GLN A 52 33.89 -44.70 -27.03
C GLN A 52 33.73 -46.05 -26.32
N TRP A 53 34.17 -47.14 -26.95
CA TRP A 53 34.15 -48.45 -26.32
C TRP A 53 35.24 -48.56 -25.25
N GLN A 54 34.86 -49.18 -24.14
CA GLN A 54 35.74 -49.45 -23.02
C GLN A 54 35.79 -50.94 -22.73
N GLU A 55 36.94 -51.39 -22.26
CA GLU A 55 37.14 -52.75 -21.75
C GLU A 55 37.48 -52.75 -20.26
N SER A 56 37.23 -53.89 -19.61
CA SER A 56 37.56 -54.13 -18.21
C SER A 56 37.83 -55.62 -17.95
N THR A 57 38.63 -55.93 -16.93
CA THR A 57 38.86 -57.30 -16.45
C THR A 57 38.04 -57.65 -15.21
N ASP A 58 37.44 -56.66 -14.54
CA ASP A 58 36.73 -56.82 -13.26
C ASP A 58 35.33 -56.20 -13.27
N SER A 59 34.91 -55.56 -14.37
CA SER A 59 33.68 -54.78 -14.55
C SER A 59 33.57 -53.50 -13.71
N LEU A 60 34.62 -53.17 -12.95
CA LEU A 60 34.70 -52.01 -12.07
C LEU A 60 35.63 -50.94 -12.62
N ASN A 61 36.82 -51.34 -13.08
CA ASN A 61 37.85 -50.48 -13.63
C ASN A 61 37.85 -50.58 -15.17
N TRP A 62 37.64 -49.46 -15.84
CA TRP A 62 37.41 -49.40 -17.29
C TRP A 62 38.50 -48.59 -17.99
N SER A 63 38.95 -49.07 -19.15
CA SER A 63 39.91 -48.39 -20.02
C SER A 63 39.39 -48.30 -21.45
N ASP A 64 39.69 -47.19 -22.12
CA ASP A 64 39.27 -46.98 -23.50
C ASP A 64 40.00 -47.93 -24.46
N ILE A 65 39.23 -48.51 -25.38
CA ILE A 65 39.78 -49.30 -26.49
C ILE A 65 40.18 -48.32 -27.59
N SER A 66 41.46 -48.31 -27.95
CA SER A 66 42.01 -47.35 -28.90
C SER A 66 41.23 -47.33 -30.22
N SER A 67 40.83 -46.13 -30.65
CA SER A 67 40.09 -45.88 -31.91
C SER A 67 38.70 -46.53 -32.03
N ALA A 68 38.19 -47.16 -30.97
CA ALA A 68 36.91 -47.87 -30.97
C ALA A 68 35.73 -46.91 -30.73
N THR A 69 35.38 -46.09 -31.72
CA THR A 69 34.37 -45.02 -31.62
C THR A 69 33.09 -45.27 -32.42
N GLY A 70 33.03 -46.38 -33.17
CA GLY A 70 31.86 -46.75 -33.97
C GLY A 70 30.74 -47.41 -33.15
N SER A 71 29.52 -47.38 -33.70
CA SER A 71 28.41 -48.20 -33.19
C SER A 71 28.66 -49.70 -33.33
N ASN A 72 29.52 -50.10 -34.26
CA ASN A 72 30.07 -51.45 -34.40
C ASN A 72 31.59 -51.36 -34.36
N VAL A 73 32.23 -52.21 -33.55
CA VAL A 73 33.69 -52.31 -33.46
C VAL A 73 34.12 -53.77 -33.41
N THR A 74 35.34 -54.02 -33.86
CA THR A 74 35.98 -55.33 -33.75
C THR A 74 37.10 -55.25 -32.73
N VAL A 75 37.18 -56.26 -31.87
CA VAL A 75 38.23 -56.40 -30.85
C VAL A 75 38.80 -57.80 -30.90
N ILE A 76 40.12 -57.91 -30.81
CA ILE A 76 40.81 -59.19 -30.69
C ILE A 76 40.86 -59.57 -29.22
N SER A 77 40.36 -60.76 -28.90
CA SER A 77 40.36 -61.33 -27.56
C SER A 77 41.79 -61.48 -27.08
N SER A 78 42.11 -60.85 -25.96
CA SER A 78 43.44 -60.85 -25.34
C SER A 78 43.41 -61.54 -23.99
N ALA A 79 44.56 -62.05 -23.55
CA ALA A 79 44.73 -62.69 -22.27
C ALA A 79 44.16 -61.84 -21.11
N SER A 80 43.54 -62.50 -20.14
CA SER A 80 42.96 -61.83 -18.97
C SER A 80 43.31 -62.58 -17.68
N ALA A 81 43.92 -61.87 -16.73
CA ALA A 81 44.32 -62.43 -15.44
C ALA A 81 43.13 -62.95 -14.60
N THR A 82 41.92 -62.44 -14.86
CA THR A 82 40.68 -62.87 -14.18
C THR A 82 39.93 -63.96 -14.94
N GLY A 83 40.39 -64.32 -16.14
CA GLY A 83 39.66 -65.20 -17.06
C GLY A 83 38.38 -64.58 -17.64
N LYS A 84 38.16 -63.27 -17.48
CA LYS A 84 37.00 -62.57 -18.02
C LYS A 84 37.40 -61.24 -18.66
N LYS A 85 36.65 -60.84 -19.69
CA LYS A 85 36.70 -59.51 -20.30
C LYS A 85 35.29 -58.95 -20.36
N TYR A 86 35.16 -57.67 -20.05
CA TYR A 86 33.91 -56.95 -20.10
C TYR A 86 34.05 -55.79 -21.07
N TYR A 87 32.97 -55.49 -21.79
CA TYR A 87 32.93 -54.38 -22.73
C TYR A 87 31.67 -53.55 -22.50
N ARG A 88 31.78 -52.23 -22.67
CA ARG A 88 30.65 -51.31 -22.70
C ARG A 88 30.93 -50.14 -23.62
N ALA A 89 29.89 -49.56 -24.19
CA ALA A 89 29.99 -48.27 -24.87
C ALA A 89 29.78 -47.14 -23.85
N ALA A 90 30.73 -46.21 -23.77
CA ALA A 90 30.55 -44.92 -23.12
C ALA A 90 30.08 -43.92 -24.17
N VAL A 91 28.94 -43.27 -23.94
CA VAL A 91 28.32 -42.34 -24.89
C VAL A 91 28.37 -40.94 -24.31
N SER A 92 28.99 -40.02 -25.04
CA SER A 92 29.14 -38.62 -24.65
C SER A 92 28.35 -37.68 -25.57
N GLU A 93 27.77 -36.62 -24.99
CA GLU A 93 26.94 -35.64 -25.71
C GLU A 93 27.37 -34.22 -25.29
N PRO A 94 27.98 -33.42 -26.19
CA PRO A 94 28.43 -32.06 -25.88
C PRO A 94 27.34 -31.14 -25.33
N LEU A 95 26.07 -31.35 -25.71
CA LEU A 95 24.93 -30.59 -25.19
C LEU A 95 24.46 -31.07 -23.81
N CYS A 96 24.98 -32.20 -23.32
CA CYS A 96 24.65 -32.80 -22.04
C CYS A 96 25.89 -33.16 -21.22
N PRO A 97 26.82 -32.20 -21.00
CA PRO A 97 28.12 -32.49 -20.41
C PRO A 97 28.02 -33.03 -18.98
N ASN A 98 27.04 -32.55 -18.20
CA ASN A 98 26.89 -32.91 -16.78
C ASN A 98 26.35 -34.34 -16.55
N ALA A 99 25.69 -34.93 -17.56
CA ALA A 99 25.18 -36.30 -17.49
C ALA A 99 26.02 -37.30 -18.27
N SER A 100 26.99 -36.82 -19.05
CA SER A 100 27.77 -37.63 -19.96
C SER A 100 29.18 -37.89 -19.41
N PRO A 101 29.78 -39.07 -19.67
CA PRO A 101 29.22 -40.14 -20.48
C PRO A 101 28.20 -40.99 -19.71
N TRP A 102 27.16 -41.47 -20.41
CA TRP A 102 26.32 -42.56 -19.94
C TRP A 102 26.73 -43.86 -20.63
N TYR A 103 26.37 -45.00 -20.05
CA TYR A 103 26.92 -46.30 -20.44
C TYR A 103 25.85 -47.24 -20.98
N SER A 104 26.22 -48.06 -21.95
CA SER A 104 25.41 -49.19 -22.39
C SER A 104 25.33 -50.30 -21.34
N SER A 105 24.47 -51.29 -21.57
CA SER A 105 24.58 -52.60 -20.90
C SER A 105 25.99 -53.18 -21.08
N VAL A 106 26.44 -53.95 -20.10
CA VAL A 106 27.77 -54.58 -20.13
C VAL A 106 27.71 -55.90 -20.91
N ILE A 107 28.60 -56.05 -21.88
CA ILE A 107 28.91 -57.33 -22.53
C ILE A 107 29.96 -58.03 -21.66
N SER A 108 29.83 -59.34 -21.49
CA SER A 108 30.81 -60.16 -20.76
C SER A 108 31.23 -61.34 -21.62
N HIS A 109 32.54 -61.62 -21.63
CA HIS A 109 33.14 -62.81 -22.22
C HIS A 109 34.01 -63.54 -21.19
N ILE A 110 34.03 -64.87 -21.26
CA ILE A 110 35.03 -65.69 -20.56
C ILE A 110 36.21 -65.86 -21.52
N VAL A 111 37.42 -65.60 -21.05
CA VAL A 111 38.64 -65.68 -21.86
C VAL A 111 39.45 -66.91 -21.43
N ARG A 112 39.79 -67.74 -22.42
CA ARG A 112 40.70 -68.89 -22.29
C ARG A 112 41.95 -68.62 -23.12
N GLU A 113 43.13 -69.07 -22.66
CA GLU A 113 44.37 -68.90 -23.44
C GLU A 113 44.34 -69.74 -24.72
N THR A 114 43.91 -71.00 -24.59
CA THR A 114 43.78 -71.93 -25.70
C THR A 114 42.51 -72.75 -25.58
N THR A 115 42.17 -73.53 -26.60
CA THR A 115 41.05 -74.49 -26.51
C THR A 115 41.31 -75.59 -25.46
N ALA A 116 42.56 -75.82 -25.03
CA ALA A 116 42.88 -76.77 -23.96
C ALA A 116 42.34 -76.31 -22.59
N ASP A 117 42.16 -75.00 -22.40
CA ASP A 117 41.69 -74.41 -21.14
C ASP A 117 40.16 -74.31 -21.05
N LEU A 118 39.44 -74.68 -22.11
CA LEU A 118 37.98 -74.77 -22.08
C LEU A 118 37.53 -75.74 -20.99
N ILE A 119 36.45 -75.43 -20.30
CA ILE A 119 35.86 -76.34 -19.31
C ILE A 119 34.48 -76.78 -19.75
N GLU A 120 34.05 -77.95 -19.27
CA GLU A 120 32.68 -78.39 -19.45
C GLU A 120 31.70 -77.34 -18.88
N GLY A 121 30.72 -76.94 -19.69
CA GLY A 121 29.78 -75.87 -19.39
C GLY A 121 30.10 -74.52 -20.03
N ASP A 122 31.31 -74.31 -20.57
CA ASP A 122 31.62 -73.10 -21.33
C ASP A 122 30.70 -72.98 -22.56
N TYR A 123 30.13 -71.79 -22.79
CA TYR A 123 29.35 -71.50 -24.01
C TYR A 123 30.32 -71.07 -25.11
N PHE A 124 30.76 -72.04 -25.90
CA PHE A 124 31.79 -71.86 -26.91
C PHE A 124 31.23 -72.18 -28.29
N ARG A 125 31.45 -71.27 -29.24
CA ARG A 125 31.12 -71.45 -30.67
C ARG A 125 29.70 -71.96 -30.95
N GLY A 126 28.70 -71.37 -30.27
CA GLY A 126 27.28 -71.63 -30.53
C GLY A 126 26.69 -72.82 -29.76
N GLY A 127 27.46 -73.45 -28.86
CA GLY A 127 26.93 -74.51 -28.00
C GLY A 127 27.66 -74.64 -26.67
N ILE A 128 27.30 -75.67 -25.91
CA ILE A 128 27.90 -75.95 -24.61
C ILE A 128 28.99 -77.01 -24.77
N VAL A 129 30.20 -76.70 -24.31
CA VAL A 129 31.28 -77.69 -24.20
C VAL A 129 30.84 -78.75 -23.20
N TYR A 130 30.73 -80.00 -23.63
CA TYR A 130 30.38 -81.11 -22.74
C TYR A 130 31.50 -82.11 -22.56
N LEU A 131 32.57 -81.99 -23.34
CA LEU A 131 33.78 -82.77 -23.17
C LEU A 131 35.00 -82.00 -23.68
N ASN A 132 36.10 -82.01 -22.93
CA ASN A 132 37.41 -81.53 -23.36
C ASN A 132 38.46 -82.64 -23.11
N GLY A 133 39.33 -82.88 -24.08
CA GLY A 133 40.41 -83.89 -24.02
C GLY A 133 41.45 -83.67 -22.92
N SER A 134 41.46 -82.51 -22.26
CA SER A 134 42.26 -82.31 -21.03
C SER A 134 41.86 -83.22 -19.86
N SER A 135 40.65 -83.83 -19.90
CA SER A 135 40.12 -84.69 -18.82
C SER A 135 39.83 -86.15 -19.21
N SER A 136 40.04 -86.56 -20.48
CA SER A 136 39.52 -87.84 -21.00
C SER A 136 40.56 -88.65 -21.79
N ILE A 137 40.66 -89.97 -21.50
CA ILE A 137 41.58 -90.89 -22.20
C ILE A 137 41.15 -91.03 -23.66
N GLY A 138 42.01 -90.61 -24.60
CA GLY A 138 41.84 -90.86 -26.05
C GLY A 138 41.40 -89.67 -26.91
N ILE A 139 41.21 -88.48 -26.33
CA ILE A 139 40.97 -87.22 -27.08
C ILE A 139 42.20 -86.30 -26.89
N PRO A 140 42.78 -85.73 -27.95
CA PRO A 140 43.91 -84.80 -27.82
C PRO A 140 43.57 -83.60 -26.92
N ALA A 141 44.55 -83.11 -26.15
CA ALA A 141 44.38 -81.91 -25.34
C ALA A 141 43.98 -80.71 -26.23
N GLY A 142 42.94 -79.97 -25.82
CA GLY A 142 42.38 -78.86 -26.59
C GLY A 142 41.50 -79.26 -27.77
N SER A 143 41.20 -80.56 -27.92
CA SER A 143 40.09 -81.04 -28.72
C SER A 143 38.93 -81.47 -27.83
N GLY A 144 37.70 -81.37 -28.34
CA GLY A 144 36.52 -81.77 -27.58
C GLY A 144 35.24 -81.67 -28.37
N TRP A 145 34.11 -81.74 -27.65
CA TRP A 145 32.79 -81.72 -28.26
C TRP A 145 31.87 -80.68 -27.62
N ILE A 146 31.06 -80.08 -28.48
CA ILE A 146 30.09 -79.04 -28.18
C ILE A 146 28.72 -79.58 -28.56
N ALA A 147 27.73 -79.38 -27.69
CA ALA A 147 26.35 -79.72 -27.99
C ALA A 147 25.56 -78.45 -28.25
N TYR A 148 24.65 -78.51 -29.23
CA TYR A 148 23.72 -77.42 -29.44
C TYR A 148 22.80 -77.22 -28.22
N LEU A 149 22.15 -76.06 -28.18
CA LEU A 149 21.43 -75.55 -27.02
C LEU A 149 20.05 -76.18 -26.82
N ALA A 150 19.53 -76.83 -27.85
CA ALA A 150 18.22 -77.46 -27.86
C ALA A 150 18.24 -78.70 -28.76
N ASP A 151 17.26 -79.57 -28.57
CA ASP A 151 17.02 -80.67 -29.51
C ASP A 151 16.58 -80.14 -30.87
N TYR A 152 16.87 -80.91 -31.91
CA TYR A 152 16.40 -80.54 -33.23
C TYR A 152 14.86 -80.62 -33.26
N PRO A 153 14.14 -79.64 -33.82
CA PRO A 153 12.70 -79.47 -33.62
C PRO A 153 11.81 -80.52 -34.32
N ILE A 154 12.40 -81.55 -34.94
CA ILE A 154 11.67 -82.65 -35.57
C ILE A 154 12.26 -83.98 -35.13
N TYR A 155 11.40 -85.00 -35.11
CA TYR A 155 11.84 -86.38 -35.01
C TYR A 155 12.24 -86.89 -36.38
N ALA A 156 13.43 -87.48 -36.50
CA ALA A 156 13.94 -87.99 -37.77
C ALA A 156 14.35 -89.46 -37.66
N ARG A 157 14.23 -90.19 -38.76
CA ARG A 157 14.73 -91.56 -38.87
C ARG A 157 16.25 -91.55 -38.89
N TRP A 158 16.88 -92.60 -38.38
CA TRP A 158 18.34 -92.75 -38.41
C TRP A 158 18.88 -92.86 -39.84
N GLY A 159 18.27 -93.72 -40.66
CA GLY A 159 18.77 -94.02 -42.00
C GLY A 159 17.94 -95.07 -42.74
N CYS A 160 18.51 -95.65 -43.79
CA CYS A 160 17.90 -96.65 -44.64
C CYS A 160 18.06 -98.06 -44.05
N ARG A 161 16.94 -98.75 -43.84
CA ARG A 161 16.85 -100.06 -43.19
C ARG A 161 17.18 -101.21 -44.16
N GLY A 162 17.74 -102.30 -43.64
CA GLY A 162 18.00 -103.54 -44.37
C GLY A 162 19.41 -103.66 -44.96
N PHE A 163 20.24 -102.63 -44.76
CA PHE A 163 21.60 -102.54 -45.32
C PHE A 163 22.62 -102.28 -44.21
N SER A 164 23.77 -102.95 -44.28
CA SER A 164 24.96 -102.52 -43.53
C SER A 164 25.62 -101.38 -44.30
N LEU A 165 25.78 -100.22 -43.65
CA LEU A 165 26.39 -99.04 -44.25
C LEU A 165 27.88 -98.98 -43.88
N PRO A 166 28.80 -99.17 -44.85
CA PRO A 166 30.24 -99.08 -44.58
C PRO A 166 30.62 -97.75 -43.93
N GLY A 167 31.50 -97.79 -42.92
CA GLY A 167 32.01 -96.58 -42.27
C GLY A 167 31.05 -95.87 -41.30
N THR A 168 29.92 -96.49 -40.94
CA THR A 168 28.94 -95.94 -39.97
C THR A 168 28.97 -96.63 -38.60
N ASN A 169 29.90 -97.56 -38.38
CA ASN A 169 30.01 -98.36 -37.16
C ASN A 169 31.05 -97.80 -36.17
N SER A 170 31.57 -96.60 -36.41
CA SER A 170 32.51 -95.95 -35.47
C SER A 170 31.77 -95.54 -34.21
N TYR A 171 32.33 -95.90 -33.05
CA TYR A 171 31.77 -95.49 -31.75
C TYR A 171 32.20 -94.08 -31.34
N SER A 172 33.25 -93.52 -31.95
CA SER A 172 33.87 -92.25 -31.54
C SER A 172 33.85 -91.16 -32.62
N ASP A 173 33.61 -91.53 -33.88
CA ASP A 173 33.66 -90.59 -35.01
C ASP A 173 32.27 -90.35 -35.59
N GLY A 174 31.51 -89.48 -34.93
CA GLY A 174 30.15 -89.18 -35.34
C GLY A 174 30.07 -88.38 -36.63
N GLN A 175 31.11 -87.63 -36.96
CA GLN A 175 31.16 -86.81 -38.17
C GLN A 175 31.26 -87.69 -39.41
N THR A 176 32.28 -88.56 -39.47
CA THR A 176 32.43 -89.52 -40.58
C THR A 176 31.22 -90.46 -40.68
N ASN A 177 30.66 -90.90 -39.54
CA ASN A 177 29.42 -91.68 -39.56
C ASN A 177 28.28 -90.91 -40.21
N THR A 178 28.09 -89.64 -39.83
CA THR A 178 27.03 -88.75 -40.37
C THR A 178 27.17 -88.61 -41.88
N GLU A 179 28.37 -88.31 -42.37
CA GLU A 179 28.68 -88.20 -43.81
C GLU A 179 28.36 -89.50 -44.56
N ASN A 180 28.74 -90.65 -44.00
CA ASN A 180 28.46 -91.95 -44.61
C ASN A 180 26.96 -92.28 -44.61
N ILE A 181 26.22 -91.98 -43.54
CA ILE A 181 24.76 -92.18 -43.50
C ILE A 181 24.09 -91.36 -44.63
N ILE A 182 24.49 -90.10 -44.81
CA ILE A 182 23.97 -89.24 -45.87
C ILE A 182 24.32 -89.81 -47.25
N TYR A 183 25.57 -90.22 -47.45
CA TYR A 183 26.02 -90.79 -48.71
C TYR A 183 25.20 -92.02 -49.14
N TYR A 184 24.88 -92.94 -48.22
CA TYR A 184 24.15 -94.16 -48.55
C TYR A 184 22.63 -94.02 -48.52
N CYS A 185 22.08 -93.19 -47.63
CA CYS A 185 20.64 -93.13 -47.38
C CYS A 185 19.96 -91.84 -47.84
N GLY A 186 20.75 -90.83 -48.24
CA GLY A 186 20.28 -89.55 -48.75
C GLY A 186 19.58 -88.68 -47.71
N ASP A 187 18.74 -87.79 -48.22
CA ASP A 187 18.08 -86.74 -47.45
C ASP A 187 17.02 -87.29 -46.46
N TYR A 188 16.53 -86.41 -45.58
CA TYR A 188 15.49 -86.69 -44.57
C TYR A 188 15.88 -87.72 -43.50
N THR A 189 17.18 -87.88 -43.26
CA THR A 189 17.73 -88.64 -42.11
C THR A 189 18.16 -87.69 -41.00
N ALA A 190 18.26 -88.17 -39.75
CA ALA A 190 18.80 -87.38 -38.64
C ALA A 190 20.22 -86.88 -38.95
N ALA A 191 21.02 -87.68 -39.68
CA ALA A 191 22.33 -87.30 -40.17
C ALA A 191 22.27 -86.12 -41.17
N TYR A 192 21.37 -86.20 -42.16
CA TYR A 192 21.15 -85.11 -43.12
C TYR A 192 20.78 -83.81 -42.41
N TYR A 193 19.75 -83.84 -41.55
CA TYR A 193 19.31 -82.63 -40.84
C TYR A 193 20.39 -82.05 -39.94
N ALA A 194 21.20 -82.89 -39.29
CA ALA A 194 22.33 -82.41 -38.50
C ALA A 194 23.42 -81.77 -39.38
N SER A 195 23.73 -82.36 -40.54
CA SER A 195 24.75 -81.82 -41.46
C SER A 195 24.36 -80.53 -42.18
N THR A 196 23.06 -80.28 -42.35
CA THR A 196 22.54 -79.04 -42.95
C THR A 196 22.11 -78.03 -41.89
N PHE A 197 22.34 -78.33 -40.61
CA PHE A 197 21.95 -77.44 -39.53
C PHE A 197 22.93 -76.28 -39.48
N GLU A 198 22.43 -75.06 -39.66
CA GLU A 198 23.18 -73.83 -39.50
C GLU A 198 22.67 -73.08 -38.28
N ALA A 199 23.54 -72.84 -37.31
CA ALA A 199 23.19 -72.11 -36.09
C ALA A 199 24.38 -71.30 -35.58
N GLU A 200 24.08 -70.08 -35.11
CA GLU A 200 25.07 -69.17 -34.53
C GLU A 200 26.28 -68.88 -35.46
N GLY A 201 26.08 -68.98 -36.79
CA GLY A 201 27.12 -68.79 -37.80
C GLY A 201 28.02 -70.01 -38.04
N TYR A 202 27.59 -71.19 -37.62
CA TYR A 202 28.31 -72.46 -37.80
C TYR A 202 27.45 -73.49 -38.55
N ASP A 203 28.08 -74.18 -39.50
CA ASP A 203 27.48 -75.10 -40.49
C ASP A 203 28.07 -76.53 -40.43
N ASP A 204 29.02 -76.79 -39.54
CA ASP A 204 29.77 -78.05 -39.40
C ASP A 204 29.16 -78.98 -38.34
N TRP A 205 27.85 -78.90 -38.12
CA TRP A 205 27.12 -79.73 -37.15
C TRP A 205 26.93 -81.18 -37.66
N TYR A 206 26.91 -82.16 -36.74
CA TYR A 206 26.73 -83.57 -37.10
C TYR A 206 25.98 -84.37 -36.02
N LEU A 207 25.55 -85.59 -36.37
CA LEU A 207 24.87 -86.50 -35.45
C LEU A 207 25.92 -87.24 -34.59
N PRO A 208 25.86 -87.19 -33.25
CA PRO A 208 26.90 -87.74 -32.39
C PRO A 208 27.00 -89.25 -32.54
N SER A 209 28.22 -89.81 -32.58
CA SER A 209 28.42 -91.27 -32.46
C SER A 209 27.93 -91.79 -31.12
N HIS A 210 27.90 -93.11 -30.94
CA HIS A 210 27.49 -93.74 -29.70
C HIS A 210 28.20 -93.17 -28.45
N ASN A 211 29.54 -93.09 -28.45
CA ASN A 211 30.27 -92.61 -27.28
C ASN A 211 30.11 -91.10 -27.08
N GLN A 212 30.02 -90.34 -28.18
CA GLN A 212 29.75 -88.90 -28.14
C GLN A 212 28.37 -88.62 -27.52
N ALA A 213 27.35 -89.36 -27.96
CA ALA A 213 25.98 -89.27 -27.46
C ALA A 213 25.87 -89.75 -26.00
N PHE A 214 26.63 -90.79 -25.63
CA PHE A 214 26.69 -91.27 -24.25
C PHE A 214 27.23 -90.20 -23.30
N GLN A 215 28.34 -89.55 -23.66
CA GLN A 215 28.89 -88.43 -22.88
C GLN A 215 27.94 -87.23 -22.87
N PHE A 216 27.34 -86.91 -24.02
CA PHE A 216 26.35 -85.85 -24.17
C PHE A 216 25.17 -86.02 -23.18
N ILE A 217 24.58 -87.22 -23.11
CA ILE A 217 23.46 -87.51 -22.20
C ILE A 217 23.93 -87.54 -20.74
N TYR A 218 25.14 -88.04 -20.47
CA TYR A 218 25.72 -88.01 -19.12
C TYR A 218 25.90 -86.57 -18.61
N LYS A 219 26.19 -85.62 -19.51
CA LYS A 219 26.41 -84.20 -19.20
C LYS A 219 25.17 -83.33 -19.42
N ARG A 220 23.98 -83.93 -19.56
CA ARG A 220 22.72 -83.24 -19.88
C ARG A 220 22.36 -82.08 -18.95
N GLU A 221 22.72 -82.17 -17.67
CA GLU A 221 22.42 -81.11 -16.67
C GLU A 221 23.26 -79.85 -16.92
N ILE A 222 24.48 -80.02 -17.44
CA ILE A 222 25.39 -78.93 -17.77
C ILE A 222 24.97 -78.27 -19.10
N ILE A 223 24.54 -79.07 -20.07
CA ILE A 223 24.14 -78.62 -21.41
C ILE A 223 22.73 -77.98 -21.40
N GLY A 224 21.79 -78.60 -20.69
CA GLY A 224 20.39 -78.16 -20.61
C GLY A 224 19.56 -78.35 -21.89
N GLY A 225 18.27 -78.04 -21.80
CA GLY A 225 17.34 -77.98 -22.94
C GLY A 225 16.93 -79.33 -23.54
N PHE A 226 17.03 -80.44 -22.79
CA PHE A 226 16.64 -81.79 -23.24
C PHE A 226 15.14 -82.03 -23.07
N GLU A 227 14.55 -82.84 -23.96
CA GLU A 227 13.21 -83.41 -23.73
C GLU A 227 13.19 -84.36 -22.51
N ASP A 228 12.14 -84.25 -21.67
CA ASP A 228 12.01 -84.93 -20.38
C ASP A 228 12.06 -86.48 -20.48
N PHE A 229 11.77 -87.08 -21.65
CA PHE A 229 11.77 -88.53 -21.88
C PHE A 229 12.08 -88.92 -23.35
N GLY A 230 13.29 -88.61 -23.83
CA GLY A 230 13.69 -88.83 -25.23
C GLY A 230 14.51 -90.10 -25.52
N PHE A 231 14.35 -90.64 -26.72
CA PHE A 231 15.24 -91.62 -27.35
C PHE A 231 16.20 -90.86 -28.27
N TYR A 232 17.46 -90.70 -27.87
CA TYR A 232 18.42 -89.89 -28.61
C TYR A 232 19.20 -90.73 -29.60
N LEU A 233 18.99 -90.47 -30.90
CA LEU A 233 19.73 -91.14 -31.96
C LEU A 233 21.21 -90.81 -31.90
N THR A 234 22.02 -91.85 -32.11
CA THR A 234 23.46 -91.72 -32.37
C THR A 234 23.71 -91.98 -33.84
N SER A 235 24.84 -91.59 -34.42
CA SER A 235 25.23 -91.94 -35.78
C SER A 235 25.85 -93.32 -35.92
N THR A 236 25.95 -94.11 -34.84
CA THR A 236 26.60 -95.43 -34.88
C THR A 236 25.58 -96.53 -35.25
N GLN A 237 25.87 -97.25 -36.33
CA GLN A 237 25.10 -98.43 -36.75
C GLN A 237 25.29 -99.59 -35.76
N TYR A 238 24.21 -100.32 -35.46
CA TYR A 238 24.24 -101.56 -34.70
C TYR A 238 24.32 -102.78 -35.63
N ASP A 239 23.37 -102.90 -36.55
CA ASP A 239 23.29 -103.96 -37.56
C ASP A 239 22.61 -103.44 -38.85
N ASN A 240 22.21 -104.36 -39.74
CA ASN A 240 21.57 -104.00 -41.01
C ASN A 240 20.23 -103.26 -40.81
N ASP A 241 19.51 -103.54 -39.73
CA ASP A 241 18.16 -103.05 -39.47
C ASP A 241 18.10 -101.94 -38.41
N SER A 242 19.13 -101.83 -37.58
CA SER A 242 19.07 -101.09 -36.33
C SER A 242 20.30 -100.21 -36.11
N ALA A 243 20.12 -99.13 -35.36
CA ALA A 243 21.15 -98.19 -34.96
C ALA A 243 21.13 -97.98 -33.46
N TYR A 244 22.24 -97.51 -32.90
CA TYR A 244 22.32 -97.21 -31.49
C TYR A 244 21.57 -95.92 -31.14
N TYR A 245 20.88 -95.94 -30.00
CA TYR A 245 20.31 -94.76 -29.36
C TYR A 245 20.61 -94.76 -27.85
N ILE A 246 20.47 -93.61 -27.20
CA ILE A 246 20.68 -93.43 -25.76
C ILE A 246 19.38 -92.95 -25.08
N LEU A 247 19.00 -93.56 -23.95
CA LEU A 247 17.86 -93.16 -23.12
C LEU A 247 18.20 -92.06 -22.12
N THR A 248 17.29 -91.10 -21.91
CA THR A 248 17.40 -90.12 -20.82
C THR A 248 16.79 -90.59 -19.49
N SER A 249 15.92 -91.60 -19.45
CA SER A 249 15.12 -91.87 -18.25
C SER A 249 15.77 -92.72 -17.14
N SER A 250 16.99 -93.24 -17.30
CA SER A 250 17.65 -94.05 -16.26
C SER A 250 18.58 -93.21 -15.36
N TRP A 251 18.30 -93.24 -14.06
CA TRP A 251 19.16 -92.70 -12.99
C TRP A 251 20.50 -93.44 -12.99
N GLY A 252 21.46 -92.92 -13.77
CA GLY A 252 22.77 -93.53 -14.01
C GLY A 252 22.90 -94.06 -15.44
N ALA A 253 23.74 -93.39 -16.24
CA ALA A 253 24.00 -93.69 -17.65
C ALA A 253 24.29 -95.18 -17.91
N SER A 254 23.37 -95.90 -18.56
CA SER A 254 23.63 -97.26 -19.06
C SER A 254 22.53 -97.86 -19.97
N GLY A 255 21.57 -97.08 -20.46
CA GLY A 255 20.56 -97.56 -21.41
C GLY A 255 20.96 -97.31 -22.86
N SER A 256 21.96 -98.04 -23.38
CA SER A 256 22.19 -98.12 -24.83
C SER A 256 21.40 -99.31 -25.38
N SER A 257 20.66 -99.11 -26.45
CA SER A 257 19.93 -100.20 -27.12
C SER A 257 19.81 -99.93 -28.62
N PRO A 258 19.57 -100.97 -29.42
CA PRO A 258 19.28 -100.79 -30.83
C PRO A 258 17.84 -100.30 -31.04
N VAL A 259 17.65 -99.31 -31.91
CA VAL A 259 16.36 -98.88 -32.46
C VAL A 259 16.35 -99.11 -33.97
N LYS A 260 15.20 -99.43 -34.56
CA LYS A 260 15.11 -99.64 -36.00
C LYS A 260 15.40 -98.36 -36.77
N LYS A 261 16.16 -98.47 -37.86
CA LYS A 261 16.70 -97.31 -38.61
C LYS A 261 15.61 -96.41 -39.21
N ASP A 262 14.41 -96.93 -39.40
CA ASP A 262 13.22 -96.28 -39.95
C ASP A 262 12.31 -95.61 -38.89
N VAL A 263 12.64 -95.71 -37.60
CA VAL A 263 11.88 -95.07 -36.52
C VAL A 263 12.34 -93.63 -36.32
N ASN A 264 11.39 -92.69 -36.29
CA ASN A 264 11.66 -91.29 -35.99
C ASN A 264 11.95 -91.12 -34.49
N CYS A 265 13.07 -90.51 -34.16
CA CYS A 265 13.53 -90.30 -32.78
C CYS A 265 14.12 -88.89 -32.61
N VAL A 266 14.32 -88.49 -31.35
CA VAL A 266 14.95 -87.20 -31.01
C VAL A 266 16.42 -87.29 -31.37
N PHE A 267 17.00 -86.17 -31.80
CA PHE A 267 18.44 -86.05 -31.93
C PHE A 267 18.87 -84.62 -31.60
N ARG A 268 20.12 -84.50 -31.21
CA ARG A 268 20.76 -83.21 -31.03
C ARG A 268 22.03 -83.14 -31.86
N CYS A 269 22.20 -81.99 -32.50
CA CYS A 269 23.40 -81.68 -33.25
C CYS A 269 24.56 -81.43 -32.28
N VAL A 270 25.69 -82.08 -32.55
CA VAL A 270 26.95 -81.82 -31.87
C VAL A 270 28.00 -81.35 -32.88
N ARG A 271 29.06 -80.76 -32.35
CA ARG A 271 30.23 -80.35 -33.11
C ARG A 271 31.50 -80.71 -32.37
N SER A 272 32.60 -80.78 -33.11
CA SER A 272 33.92 -80.91 -32.52
C SER A 272 34.67 -79.58 -32.57
N PHE A 273 35.66 -79.44 -31.70
CA PHE A 273 36.66 -78.40 -31.81
C PHE A 273 38.05 -79.01 -31.68
N THR A 274 39.04 -78.35 -32.26
CA THR A 274 40.46 -78.74 -32.19
C THR A 274 41.35 -77.53 -31.91
N PRO A 275 42.61 -77.74 -31.44
CA PRO A 275 43.57 -76.65 -31.24
C PRO A 275 43.91 -75.88 -32.52
N ASN A 276 43.72 -76.49 -33.68
CA ASN A 276 44.07 -75.91 -34.98
C ASN A 276 42.88 -75.24 -35.66
N ASP A 277 41.71 -75.23 -35.03
CA ASP A 277 40.56 -74.56 -35.61
C ASP A 277 40.88 -73.08 -35.80
N MET A 278 40.53 -72.54 -36.96
CA MET A 278 40.69 -71.11 -37.23
C MET A 278 40.06 -70.27 -36.12
N LEU A 279 40.70 -69.16 -35.77
CA LEU A 279 40.15 -68.14 -34.87
C LEU A 279 38.78 -67.71 -35.39
N ARG A 280 37.81 -67.57 -34.50
CA ARG A 280 36.41 -67.35 -34.88
C ARG A 280 35.89 -66.00 -34.44
N HIS A 281 34.70 -65.72 -34.94
CA HIS A 281 33.95 -64.50 -34.75
C HIS A 281 32.91 -64.71 -33.65
N VAL A 282 32.90 -63.84 -32.64
CA VAL A 282 31.84 -63.79 -31.62
C VAL A 282 31.07 -62.49 -31.76
N TYR A 283 29.76 -62.56 -31.92
CA TYR A 283 28.90 -61.38 -32.01
C TYR A 283 28.29 -61.09 -30.64
N SER A 284 28.38 -59.84 -30.21
CA SER A 284 27.78 -59.40 -28.95
C SER A 284 27.23 -58.00 -29.10
N SER A 285 26.06 -57.77 -28.51
CA SER A 285 25.36 -56.49 -28.59
C SER A 285 25.14 -55.90 -27.21
N ALA A 286 25.33 -54.60 -27.10
CA ALA A 286 24.94 -53.78 -25.97
C ALA A 286 23.79 -52.84 -26.35
N THR A 287 23.05 -52.38 -25.36
CA THR A 287 21.96 -51.42 -25.57
C THR A 287 22.13 -50.23 -24.63
N VAL A 288 21.78 -49.04 -25.11
CA VAL A 288 21.61 -47.84 -24.29
C VAL A 288 20.11 -47.57 -24.18
N THR A 289 19.56 -47.71 -22.98
CA THR A 289 18.11 -47.63 -22.73
C THR A 289 17.64 -46.23 -22.36
N SER A 290 18.52 -45.37 -21.85
CA SER A 290 18.21 -43.98 -21.53
C SER A 290 19.31 -43.04 -22.03
N ASN A 291 18.98 -42.18 -22.98
CA ASN A 291 19.81 -41.04 -23.37
C ASN A 291 19.17 -39.79 -22.79
N PRO A 292 19.82 -39.11 -21.83
CA PRO A 292 19.37 -37.81 -21.37
C PRO A 292 19.33 -36.83 -22.55
N VAL A 293 18.17 -36.23 -22.76
CA VAL A 293 17.96 -35.19 -23.77
C VAL A 293 18.09 -33.83 -23.08
N THR A 294 18.89 -32.94 -23.66
CA THR A 294 19.05 -31.55 -23.17
C THR A 294 17.70 -30.83 -23.06
N SER A 295 17.59 -29.90 -22.12
CA SER A 295 16.45 -29.00 -22.04
C SER A 295 16.43 -28.04 -23.24
N THR A 296 15.22 -27.73 -23.71
CA THR A 296 14.91 -26.62 -24.65
C THR A 296 13.64 -25.91 -24.18
N ILE A 297 13.60 -24.59 -24.24
CA ILE A 297 12.40 -23.81 -23.90
C ILE A 297 11.54 -23.68 -25.16
N VAL A 298 10.37 -24.32 -25.15
CA VAL A 298 9.43 -24.36 -26.28
C VAL A 298 8.36 -23.27 -26.20
N SER A 299 8.06 -22.77 -25.00
CA SER A 299 7.25 -21.56 -24.80
C SER A 299 8.03 -20.56 -23.99
N GLN A 300 8.25 -19.39 -24.58
CA GLN A 300 8.97 -18.27 -23.98
C GLN A 300 8.00 -17.36 -23.21
N PRO A 301 8.46 -16.66 -22.14
CA PRO A 301 7.64 -15.67 -21.49
C PRO A 301 7.45 -14.46 -22.41
N LEU A 302 6.25 -13.87 -22.39
CA LEU A 302 5.91 -12.71 -23.21
C LEU A 302 5.99 -11.43 -22.39
N PRO A 303 6.40 -10.28 -22.98
CA PRO A 303 6.33 -8.99 -22.31
C PRO A 303 4.88 -8.64 -21.94
N GLN A 304 4.71 -7.88 -20.87
CA GLN A 304 3.41 -7.50 -20.32
C GLN A 304 3.39 -6.00 -19.98
N VAL A 305 2.25 -5.37 -20.21
CA VAL A 305 1.96 -3.99 -19.83
C VAL A 305 0.70 -4.00 -19.01
N LYS A 306 0.78 -3.56 -17.75
CA LYS A 306 -0.29 -3.72 -16.76
C LYS A 306 -0.37 -2.51 -15.83
N CYS A 307 -1.58 -2.18 -15.38
CA CYS A 307 -1.79 -1.10 -14.41
C CYS A 307 -1.22 -1.47 -13.04
N MET A 308 -0.73 -0.48 -12.31
CA MET A 308 -0.41 -0.62 -10.88
C MET A 308 -1.62 -1.19 -10.11
N GLY A 309 -1.35 -2.12 -9.19
CA GLY A 309 -2.36 -2.83 -8.40
C GLY A 309 -3.00 -4.03 -9.08
N SER A 310 -2.80 -4.23 -10.39
CA SER A 310 -3.27 -5.45 -11.09
C SER A 310 -2.31 -6.63 -10.91
N ASP A 311 -2.73 -7.82 -11.31
CA ASP A 311 -1.92 -9.04 -11.26
C ASP A 311 -1.35 -9.37 -12.66
N VAL A 312 -0.18 -10.00 -12.68
CA VAL A 312 0.45 -10.50 -13.93
C VAL A 312 1.02 -11.90 -13.73
N SER A 313 1.07 -12.68 -14.81
CA SER A 313 1.77 -13.95 -14.84
C SER A 313 2.72 -14.08 -16.04
N PHE A 314 3.85 -14.74 -15.81
CA PHE A 314 4.79 -15.18 -16.83
C PHE A 314 4.88 -16.69 -16.80
N SER A 315 5.00 -17.33 -17.96
CA SER A 315 5.10 -18.79 -18.05
C SER A 315 6.22 -19.21 -18.99
N VAL A 316 6.88 -20.32 -18.64
CA VAL A 316 7.81 -21.02 -19.52
C VAL A 316 7.40 -22.47 -19.64
N GLN A 317 7.60 -23.05 -20.83
CA GLN A 317 7.45 -24.48 -21.04
C GLN A 317 8.74 -25.05 -21.58
N ALA A 318 9.23 -26.11 -20.95
CA ALA A 318 10.45 -26.81 -21.34
C ALA A 318 10.15 -28.22 -21.87
N SER A 319 11.00 -28.70 -22.76
CA SER A 319 11.04 -30.07 -23.25
C SER A 319 12.45 -30.66 -23.06
N GLY A 320 12.55 -31.99 -23.08
CA GLY A 320 13.80 -32.73 -22.80
C GLY A 320 13.59 -33.80 -21.73
N THR A 321 14.67 -34.38 -21.22
CA THR A 321 14.60 -35.36 -20.12
C THR A 321 14.53 -34.63 -18.78
N GLY A 322 13.46 -34.87 -18.02
CA GLY A 322 13.30 -34.34 -16.66
C GLY A 322 14.09 -35.13 -15.60
N PRO A 323 14.05 -34.71 -14.32
CA PRO A 323 13.27 -33.59 -13.79
C PRO A 323 13.82 -32.22 -14.24
N PHE A 324 12.93 -31.23 -14.35
CA PHE A 324 13.29 -29.83 -14.61
C PHE A 324 13.28 -29.04 -13.31
N THR A 325 14.22 -28.11 -13.16
CA THR A 325 14.17 -27.07 -12.14
C THR A 325 14.10 -25.71 -12.80
N TYR A 326 13.41 -24.77 -12.15
CA TYR A 326 13.19 -23.42 -12.64
C TYR A 326 13.74 -22.44 -11.62
N GLN A 327 14.22 -21.29 -12.09
CA GLN A 327 14.55 -20.15 -11.24
C GLN A 327 14.23 -18.87 -12.02
N TRP A 328 13.20 -18.15 -11.58
CA TRP A 328 12.91 -16.83 -12.14
C TRP A 328 13.83 -15.76 -11.60
N LYS A 329 14.14 -14.80 -12.45
CA LYS A 329 15.00 -13.64 -12.17
C LYS A 329 14.28 -12.37 -12.58
N LYS A 330 14.44 -11.32 -11.78
CA LYS A 330 14.09 -9.94 -12.11
C LYS A 330 15.38 -9.13 -12.25
N ASP A 331 15.56 -8.48 -13.39
CA ASP A 331 16.73 -7.64 -13.67
C ASP A 331 18.07 -8.36 -13.40
N GLY A 332 18.11 -9.66 -13.70
CA GLY A 332 19.26 -10.54 -13.48
C GLY A 332 19.42 -11.09 -12.06
N THR A 333 18.58 -10.69 -11.10
CA THR A 333 18.61 -11.15 -9.70
C THR A 333 17.55 -12.22 -9.45
N ASP A 334 17.90 -13.28 -8.73
CA ASP A 334 16.97 -14.37 -8.40
C ASP A 334 15.78 -13.88 -7.56
N ILE A 335 14.57 -14.25 -7.99
CA ILE A 335 13.35 -14.08 -7.19
C ILE A 335 13.26 -15.28 -6.24
N LEU A 336 13.37 -15.03 -4.94
CA LEU A 336 13.41 -16.08 -3.94
C LEU A 336 12.12 -16.94 -3.98
N GLY A 337 12.28 -18.25 -4.10
CA GLY A 337 11.16 -19.20 -4.11
C GLY A 337 10.41 -19.34 -5.43
N ALA A 338 10.77 -18.56 -6.46
CA ALA A 338 10.15 -18.64 -7.78
C ALA A 338 10.74 -19.80 -8.61
N ASN A 339 10.40 -21.03 -8.22
CA ASN A 339 10.97 -22.27 -8.75
C ASN A 339 9.98 -23.13 -9.57
N LEU A 340 8.87 -22.52 -9.99
CA LEU A 340 7.83 -23.13 -10.82
C LEU A 340 7.91 -22.62 -12.26
N PRO A 341 7.36 -23.36 -13.24
CA PRO A 341 7.30 -22.91 -14.63
C PRO A 341 6.45 -21.65 -14.83
N ASP A 342 5.51 -21.39 -13.92
CA ASP A 342 4.69 -20.17 -13.91
C ASP A 342 5.11 -19.26 -12.74
N LEU A 343 5.33 -17.99 -13.03
CA LEU A 343 5.54 -16.93 -12.06
C LEU A 343 4.29 -16.04 -12.01
N SER A 344 3.68 -15.92 -10.83
CA SER A 344 2.57 -14.98 -10.59
C SER A 344 3.05 -13.84 -9.70
N VAL A 345 2.78 -12.59 -10.11
CA VAL A 345 3.09 -11.38 -9.35
C VAL A 345 1.78 -10.61 -9.13
N PRO A 346 1.13 -10.77 -7.96
CA PRO A 346 -0.11 -10.08 -7.66
C PRO A 346 0.15 -8.66 -7.14
N GLY A 347 -0.81 -7.76 -7.33
CA GLY A 347 -0.79 -6.42 -6.72
C GLY A 347 0.41 -5.57 -7.13
N LEU A 348 0.62 -5.41 -8.43
CA LEU A 348 1.81 -4.77 -8.99
C LEU A 348 2.11 -3.39 -8.40
N THR A 349 3.37 -3.19 -8.06
CA THR A 349 3.96 -1.90 -7.66
C THR A 349 4.93 -1.41 -8.72
N LEU A 350 5.34 -0.14 -8.66
CA LEU A 350 6.37 0.37 -9.57
C LEU A 350 7.71 -0.38 -9.47
N ASN A 351 8.01 -1.01 -8.33
CA ASN A 351 9.24 -1.78 -8.15
C ASN A 351 9.24 -3.10 -8.91
N ASP A 352 8.06 -3.57 -9.36
CA ASP A 352 7.91 -4.77 -10.17
C ASP A 352 8.21 -4.54 -11.66
N ASP A 353 8.25 -3.27 -12.10
CA ASP A 353 8.69 -2.93 -13.46
C ASP A 353 10.13 -3.41 -13.70
N GLY A 354 10.38 -4.12 -14.80
CA GLY A 354 11.70 -4.69 -15.10
C GLY A 354 11.69 -5.83 -16.11
N LEU A 355 12.85 -6.47 -16.24
CA LEU A 355 13.07 -7.60 -17.15
C LEU A 355 13.01 -8.93 -16.39
N TYR A 356 12.13 -9.82 -16.83
CA TYR A 356 11.96 -11.15 -16.26
C TYR A 356 12.57 -12.22 -17.17
N THR A 357 13.33 -13.13 -16.58
CA THR A 357 13.88 -14.32 -17.25
C THR A 357 13.72 -15.54 -16.36
N CYS A 358 13.60 -16.72 -16.95
CA CYS A 358 13.60 -17.99 -16.23
C CYS A 358 14.78 -18.85 -16.67
N ASP A 359 15.59 -19.28 -15.71
CA ASP A 359 16.59 -20.32 -15.94
C ASP A 359 15.94 -21.68 -15.75
N VAL A 360 15.98 -22.49 -16.81
CA VAL A 360 15.48 -23.87 -16.81
C VAL A 360 16.66 -24.82 -16.84
N SER A 361 16.76 -25.68 -15.83
CA SER A 361 17.81 -26.68 -15.73
C SER A 361 17.25 -28.09 -15.80
N ASN A 362 18.02 -28.99 -16.40
CA ASN A 362 17.83 -30.43 -16.25
C ASN A 362 19.19 -31.12 -15.99
N LEU A 363 19.23 -32.46 -16.02
CA LEU A 363 20.46 -33.24 -15.82
C LEU A 363 21.61 -32.84 -16.77
N CYS A 364 21.29 -32.29 -17.94
CA CYS A 364 22.27 -31.92 -18.95
C CYS A 364 22.91 -30.56 -18.68
N ARG A 365 22.08 -29.51 -18.58
CA ARG A 365 22.52 -28.12 -18.47
C ARG A 365 21.39 -27.19 -18.02
N THR A 366 21.77 -25.94 -17.78
CA THR A 366 20.86 -24.80 -17.60
C THR A 366 20.79 -23.99 -18.88
N ILE A 367 19.58 -23.58 -19.26
CA ILE A 367 19.33 -22.61 -20.33
C ILE A 367 18.45 -21.48 -19.80
N SER A 368 18.69 -20.26 -20.27
CA SER A 368 17.89 -19.08 -19.90
C SER A 368 16.82 -18.81 -20.96
N SER A 369 15.63 -18.38 -20.53
CA SER A 369 14.60 -17.87 -21.41
C SER A 369 15.01 -16.56 -22.09
N VAL A 370 14.26 -16.15 -23.11
CA VAL A 370 14.30 -14.75 -23.56
C VAL A 370 13.79 -13.83 -22.45
N GLN A 371 14.19 -12.56 -22.51
CA GLN A 371 13.72 -11.53 -21.57
C GLN A 371 12.28 -11.12 -21.89
N ALA A 372 11.42 -11.14 -20.87
CA ALA A 372 10.08 -10.58 -20.91
C ALA A 372 10.04 -9.28 -20.11
N GLN A 373 9.76 -8.15 -20.76
CA GLN A 373 9.63 -6.86 -20.08
C GLN A 373 8.25 -6.71 -19.43
N LEU A 374 8.23 -6.39 -18.14
CA LEU A 374 7.04 -5.90 -17.44
C LEU A 374 7.10 -4.38 -17.36
N LYS A 375 6.09 -3.70 -17.91
CA LYS A 375 5.89 -2.26 -17.68
C LYS A 375 4.70 -2.05 -16.75
N VAL A 376 4.93 -1.40 -15.62
CA VAL A 376 3.87 -1.09 -14.64
C VAL A 376 3.40 0.34 -14.85
N ILE A 377 2.14 0.47 -15.29
CA ILE A 377 1.54 1.75 -15.66
C ILE A 377 0.91 2.40 -14.44
N GLN A 378 1.40 3.57 -14.08
CA GLN A 378 0.79 4.48 -13.14
C GLN A 378 0.28 5.71 -13.89
N VAL A 379 -1.01 5.98 -13.71
CA VAL A 379 -1.64 7.21 -14.16
C VAL A 379 -1.68 8.18 -12.97
N SER A 380 -1.42 9.46 -13.24
CA SER A 380 -1.71 10.56 -12.33
C SER A 380 -2.67 11.52 -13.02
N VAL A 381 -3.52 12.18 -12.24
CA VAL A 381 -4.33 13.29 -12.70
C VAL A 381 -4.16 14.43 -11.71
N THR A 382 -4.10 15.65 -12.21
CA THR A 382 -4.00 16.86 -11.38
C THR A 382 -5.11 17.80 -11.77
N ALA A 383 -6.02 18.07 -10.84
CA ALA A 383 -7.03 19.11 -10.95
C ALA A 383 -6.39 20.50 -10.76
N ASN A 384 -7.05 21.55 -11.24
CA ASN A 384 -6.63 22.91 -10.92
C ASN A 384 -6.85 23.24 -9.44
N ILE A 385 -6.17 24.28 -8.98
CA ILE A 385 -6.28 24.75 -7.60
C ILE A 385 -7.72 25.12 -7.23
N ASP A 386 -8.03 24.97 -5.94
CA ASP A 386 -9.27 25.45 -5.35
C ASP A 386 -9.55 26.91 -5.71
N THR A 387 -10.82 27.22 -5.92
CA THR A 387 -11.26 28.54 -6.36
C THR A 387 -12.45 29.03 -5.55
N THR A 388 -12.50 30.34 -5.30
CA THR A 388 -13.62 30.99 -4.62
C THR A 388 -14.40 31.85 -5.60
N VAL A 389 -15.71 31.64 -5.67
CA VAL A 389 -16.65 32.40 -6.52
C VAL A 389 -17.84 32.91 -5.72
N CYS A 390 -18.55 33.89 -6.28
CA CYS A 390 -19.81 34.37 -5.74
C CYS A 390 -20.96 33.42 -6.09
N LEU A 391 -22.04 33.46 -5.30
CA LEU A 391 -23.26 32.70 -5.55
C LEU A 391 -23.75 32.88 -7.01
N GLY A 392 -23.97 31.77 -7.71
CA GLY A 392 -24.46 31.75 -9.08
C GLY A 392 -23.44 32.16 -10.15
N GLN A 393 -22.20 32.49 -9.78
CA GLN A 393 -21.12 32.70 -10.75
C GLN A 393 -20.54 31.37 -11.21
N SER A 394 -19.96 31.39 -12.41
CA SER A 394 -19.31 30.21 -12.97
C SER A 394 -17.84 30.09 -12.55
N ALA A 395 -17.38 28.87 -12.27
CA ALA A 395 -15.97 28.53 -12.12
C ALA A 395 -15.54 27.54 -13.21
N VAL A 396 -14.25 27.54 -13.56
CA VAL A 396 -13.67 26.57 -14.50
C VAL A 396 -12.99 25.46 -13.72
N LEU A 397 -13.31 24.22 -14.09
CA LEU A 397 -12.64 23.02 -13.62
C LEU A 397 -11.80 22.51 -14.78
N SER A 398 -10.53 22.23 -14.52
CA SER A 398 -9.60 21.69 -15.51
C SER A 398 -8.69 20.66 -14.88
N ALA A 399 -8.42 19.57 -15.59
CA ALA A 399 -7.52 18.53 -15.14
C ALA A 399 -6.55 18.12 -16.24
N VAL A 400 -5.35 17.70 -15.84
CA VAL A 400 -4.34 17.14 -16.73
C VAL A 400 -3.95 15.76 -16.22
N ALA A 401 -4.17 14.73 -17.03
CA ALA A 401 -3.71 13.38 -16.75
C ALA A 401 -2.37 13.07 -17.43
N GLN A 402 -1.54 12.27 -16.76
CA GLN A 402 -0.23 11.83 -17.24
C GLN A 402 -0.02 10.35 -16.91
N SER A 403 0.87 9.71 -17.66
CA SER A 403 1.32 8.35 -17.40
C SER A 403 2.84 8.32 -17.30
N ASN A 404 3.37 7.44 -16.46
CA ASN A 404 4.80 7.15 -16.40
C ASN A 404 5.33 6.47 -17.68
N TYR A 405 4.46 5.88 -18.51
CA TYR A 405 4.78 5.39 -19.85
C TYR A 405 3.83 5.94 -20.92
N PRO A 406 4.04 7.18 -21.39
CA PRO A 406 3.15 7.80 -22.37
C PRO A 406 3.04 7.09 -23.72
N ALA A 407 4.01 6.26 -24.09
CA ALA A 407 3.96 5.48 -25.34
C ALA A 407 3.06 4.23 -25.22
N GLU A 408 2.85 3.74 -24.00
CA GLU A 408 1.99 2.60 -23.70
C GLU A 408 0.59 3.03 -23.27
N SER A 409 0.46 4.25 -22.75
CA SER A 409 -0.80 4.90 -22.42
C SER A 409 -1.36 5.64 -23.63
N GLY A 410 -2.67 5.53 -23.84
CA GLY A 410 -3.37 6.19 -24.92
C GLY A 410 -3.82 7.60 -24.55
N THR A 411 -4.90 8.04 -25.19
CA THR A 411 -5.63 9.24 -24.75
C THR A 411 -6.40 8.96 -23.46
N PHE A 412 -6.55 9.98 -22.61
CA PHE A 412 -7.33 9.88 -21.39
C PHE A 412 -8.77 10.34 -21.60
N SER A 413 -9.73 9.60 -21.06
CA SER A 413 -11.09 10.10 -20.82
C SER A 413 -11.20 10.64 -19.40
N TYR A 414 -12.05 11.65 -19.22
CA TYR A 414 -12.25 12.32 -17.95
C TYR A 414 -13.72 12.22 -17.56
N TYR A 415 -14.00 12.11 -16.26
CA TYR A 415 -15.34 12.37 -15.73
C TYR A 415 -15.25 13.01 -14.34
N TRP A 416 -16.10 14.00 -14.09
CA TRP A 416 -16.16 14.73 -12.83
C TRP A 416 -17.34 14.26 -11.97
N THR A 417 -17.17 14.22 -10.65
CA THR A 417 -18.26 13.97 -9.71
C THR A 417 -18.19 14.94 -8.52
N PRO A 418 -19.31 15.40 -7.95
CA PRO A 418 -20.69 15.22 -8.43
C PRO A 418 -20.98 16.01 -9.72
N ALA A 419 -22.09 15.71 -10.40
CA ALA A 419 -22.51 16.39 -11.64
C ALA A 419 -23.26 17.73 -11.40
N ILE A 420 -23.47 18.10 -10.14
CA ILE A 420 -24.26 19.29 -9.77
C ILE A 420 -23.62 20.56 -10.34
N GLY A 421 -24.42 21.42 -10.97
CA GLY A 421 -23.96 22.69 -11.54
C GLY A 421 -23.00 22.59 -12.74
N LEU A 422 -22.50 21.39 -13.10
CA LEU A 422 -21.58 21.20 -14.22
C LEU A 422 -22.30 21.33 -15.57
N ASN A 423 -21.66 22.02 -16.51
CA ASN A 423 -22.14 22.10 -17.89
C ASN A 423 -21.87 20.79 -18.67
N GLU A 424 -20.68 20.21 -18.51
CA GLU A 424 -20.28 18.95 -19.14
C GLU A 424 -19.50 18.09 -18.15
N GLN A 425 -19.93 16.84 -17.94
CA GLN A 425 -19.32 15.97 -16.92
C GLN A 425 -18.06 15.25 -17.43
N ASN A 426 -17.96 14.99 -18.73
CA ASN A 426 -17.01 14.03 -19.30
C ASN A 426 -15.88 14.69 -20.11
N GLN A 427 -15.35 15.81 -19.62
CA GLN A 427 -14.31 16.59 -20.30
C GLN A 427 -13.17 16.92 -19.35
N ALA A 428 -11.97 17.05 -19.91
CA ALA A 428 -10.79 17.48 -19.16
C ALA A 428 -10.96 18.92 -18.63
N THR A 429 -11.72 19.76 -19.33
CA THR A 429 -12.06 21.12 -18.93
C THR A 429 -13.56 21.34 -19.06
N THR A 430 -14.18 21.84 -18.00
CA THR A 430 -15.61 22.15 -17.93
C THR A 430 -15.84 23.39 -17.06
N SER A 431 -17.07 23.87 -17.01
CA SER A 431 -17.45 24.97 -16.12
C SER A 431 -18.63 24.55 -15.24
N VAL A 432 -18.62 25.05 -14.01
CA VAL A 432 -19.68 24.85 -13.02
C VAL A 432 -20.37 26.17 -12.75
N ASN A 433 -21.69 26.18 -12.62
CA ASN A 433 -22.42 27.27 -11.97
C ASN A 433 -22.55 26.92 -10.48
N ALA A 434 -21.85 27.66 -9.64
CA ALA A 434 -21.67 27.31 -8.24
C ALA A 434 -22.73 27.99 -7.36
N ASP A 435 -23.69 27.20 -6.91
CA ASP A 435 -24.70 27.63 -5.94
C ASP A 435 -24.33 27.26 -4.50
N LEU A 436 -23.49 26.24 -4.34
CA LEU A 436 -23.04 25.73 -3.04
C LEU A 436 -21.56 25.37 -3.11
N THR A 437 -20.85 25.57 -1.99
CA THR A 437 -19.48 25.08 -1.84
C THR A 437 -19.46 23.57 -2.04
N THR A 438 -18.73 23.12 -3.07
CA THR A 438 -18.76 21.72 -3.52
C THR A 438 -17.34 21.25 -3.83
N THR A 439 -16.97 20.10 -3.28
CA THR A 439 -15.76 19.36 -3.67
C THR A 439 -16.07 18.53 -4.91
N TYR A 440 -15.29 18.73 -5.97
CA TYR A 440 -15.37 17.97 -7.21
C TYR A 440 -14.16 17.04 -7.33
N THR A 441 -14.44 15.77 -7.58
CA THR A 441 -13.44 14.74 -7.87
C THR A 441 -13.39 14.51 -9.38
N VAL A 442 -12.23 14.69 -10.00
CA VAL A 442 -11.96 14.26 -11.37
C VAL A 442 -11.44 12.84 -11.37
N HIS A 443 -11.90 12.04 -12.30
CA HIS A 443 -11.34 10.73 -12.59
C HIS A 443 -10.84 10.70 -14.03
N ALA A 444 -9.58 10.34 -14.20
CA ALA A 444 -8.99 10.07 -15.50
C ALA A 444 -8.87 8.56 -15.71
N ILE A 445 -9.25 8.10 -16.90
CA ILE A 445 -9.14 6.71 -17.33
C ILE A 445 -8.31 6.69 -18.61
N ASP A 446 -7.22 5.92 -18.59
CA ASP A 446 -6.46 5.58 -19.79
C ASP A 446 -7.33 4.71 -20.73
N GLN A 447 -7.56 5.14 -21.97
CA GLN A 447 -8.51 4.44 -22.85
C GLN A 447 -7.97 3.11 -23.41
N TYR A 448 -6.67 2.83 -23.30
CA TYR A 448 -6.07 1.62 -23.86
C TYR A 448 -5.99 0.49 -22.82
N LEU A 449 -5.49 0.79 -21.62
CA LEU A 449 -5.25 -0.14 -20.53
C LEU A 449 -6.27 -0.04 -19.41
N SER A 450 -7.14 0.99 -19.43
CA SER A 450 -8.15 1.26 -18.39
C SER A 450 -7.55 1.52 -17.00
N CYS A 451 -6.29 1.97 -16.94
CA CYS A 451 -5.69 2.44 -15.70
C CYS A 451 -6.35 3.75 -15.26
N THR A 452 -6.64 3.90 -13.97
CA THR A 452 -7.39 5.04 -13.45
C THR A 452 -6.59 5.83 -12.43
N ALA A 453 -6.88 7.13 -12.36
CA ALA A 453 -6.42 8.02 -11.31
C ALA A 453 -7.53 9.01 -10.97
N SER A 454 -7.50 9.57 -9.76
CA SER A 454 -8.42 10.60 -9.35
C SER A 454 -7.72 11.69 -8.55
N ASP A 455 -8.27 12.89 -8.63
CA ASP A 455 -7.84 14.05 -7.85
C ASP A 455 -9.06 14.92 -7.51
N GLU A 456 -8.91 15.81 -6.53
CA GLU A 456 -10.00 16.62 -6.01
C GLU A 456 -9.67 18.11 -6.08
N MET A 457 -10.70 18.93 -6.29
CA MET A 457 -10.62 20.37 -6.08
C MET A 457 -11.91 20.89 -5.45
N ILE A 458 -11.83 22.03 -4.79
CA ILE A 458 -12.96 22.67 -4.12
C ILE A 458 -13.34 23.96 -4.85
N VAL A 459 -14.62 24.08 -5.20
CA VAL A 459 -15.22 25.34 -5.61
C VAL A 459 -15.97 25.90 -4.40
N VAL A 460 -15.39 26.91 -3.78
CA VAL A 460 -15.93 27.59 -2.61
C VAL A 460 -16.88 28.68 -3.06
N VAL A 461 -18.14 28.60 -2.64
CA VAL A 461 -19.12 29.67 -2.81
C VAL A 461 -19.04 30.58 -1.61
N ARG A 462 -18.77 31.86 -1.84
CA ARG A 462 -18.67 32.86 -0.78
C ARG A 462 -20.06 33.16 -0.21
N GLU A 463 -20.13 33.17 1.11
CA GLU A 463 -21.27 33.66 1.88
C GLU A 463 -20.89 34.97 2.61
N PRO A 464 -21.85 35.89 2.84
CA PRO A 464 -21.59 37.09 3.61
C PRO A 464 -21.28 36.74 5.07
N TRP A 465 -20.42 37.53 5.71
CA TRP A 465 -20.05 37.31 7.11
C TRP A 465 -21.28 37.41 8.03
N SER A 466 -21.60 36.34 8.75
CA SER A 466 -22.89 36.17 9.45
C SER A 466 -22.93 36.64 10.90
N ASN A 467 -21.84 37.19 11.44
CA ASN A 467 -21.75 37.59 12.86
C ASN A 467 -21.24 39.03 13.02
N GLN A 468 -21.66 39.95 12.17
CA GLN A 468 -21.34 41.36 12.38
C GLN A 468 -22.24 41.92 13.47
N GLU A 469 -21.64 42.49 14.51
CA GLU A 469 -22.36 43.09 15.64
C GLU A 469 -22.00 44.57 15.82
N LEU A 470 -22.89 45.30 16.49
CA LEU A 470 -22.58 46.63 16.99
C LEU A 470 -21.65 46.52 18.21
N CYS A 471 -20.71 47.44 18.34
CA CYS A 471 -19.96 47.55 19.58
C CYS A 471 -20.78 48.29 20.64
N LEU A 472 -21.20 49.52 20.34
CA LEU A 472 -21.80 50.44 21.30
C LEU A 472 -22.59 51.52 20.57
N VAL A 473 -23.66 52.00 21.17
CA VAL A 473 -24.34 53.23 20.74
C VAL A 473 -24.26 54.26 21.87
N SER A 474 -23.99 55.51 21.54
CA SER A 474 -23.79 56.57 22.54
C SER A 474 -24.47 57.84 22.06
N VAL A 475 -24.66 58.82 22.94
CA VAL A 475 -24.85 60.20 22.51
C VAL A 475 -23.48 60.88 22.52
N ASP A 476 -23.07 61.40 21.36
CA ASP A 476 -21.83 62.16 21.23
C ASP A 476 -21.93 63.48 22.03
N PRO A 477 -21.04 63.74 23.02
CA PRO A 477 -21.14 64.91 23.89
C PRO A 477 -20.94 66.25 23.17
N GLU A 478 -20.26 66.24 22.02
CA GLU A 478 -19.96 67.43 21.21
C GLU A 478 -21.16 67.84 20.34
N THR A 479 -21.70 66.89 19.58
CA THR A 479 -22.84 67.14 18.66
C THR A 479 -24.21 67.01 19.33
N GLY A 480 -24.29 66.27 20.45
CA GLY A 480 -25.56 65.94 21.10
C GLY A 480 -26.41 64.93 20.33
N LYS A 481 -25.82 64.21 19.36
CA LYS A 481 -26.49 63.24 18.49
C LYS A 481 -26.02 61.82 18.76
N ASN A 482 -26.83 60.83 18.39
CA ASN A 482 -26.45 59.43 18.54
C ASN A 482 -25.26 59.08 17.66
N LYS A 483 -24.29 58.41 18.27
CA LYS A 483 -23.07 57.87 17.66
C LYS A 483 -23.12 56.35 17.75
N ILE A 484 -23.01 55.70 16.61
CA ILE A 484 -22.97 54.24 16.46
C ILE A 484 -21.52 53.82 16.26
N MET A 485 -21.08 52.81 17.00
CA MET A 485 -19.73 52.26 16.92
C MET A 485 -19.80 50.75 16.68
N TYR A 486 -18.97 50.24 15.78
CA TYR A 486 -18.93 48.82 15.40
C TYR A 486 -17.50 48.38 15.10
N GLU A 487 -17.22 47.09 15.35
CA GLU A 487 -15.91 46.54 15.04
C GLU A 487 -15.79 46.17 13.56
N LYS A 488 -14.67 46.55 12.95
CA LYS A 488 -14.36 46.18 11.57
C LYS A 488 -13.84 44.75 11.51
N THR A 489 -14.51 43.92 10.74
CA THR A 489 -14.12 42.55 10.44
C THR A 489 -13.17 42.55 9.23
N SER A 490 -11.87 42.35 9.45
CA SER A 490 -10.85 42.39 8.39
C SER A 490 -10.64 41.03 7.69
N GLY A 491 -10.34 41.06 6.39
CA GLY A 491 -9.96 39.85 5.63
C GLY A 491 -11.11 38.91 5.22
N GLN A 492 -12.36 39.23 5.56
CA GLN A 492 -13.53 38.37 5.31
C GLN A 492 -14.32 38.75 4.05
N GLY A 493 -13.74 39.57 3.16
CA GLY A 493 -14.38 39.92 1.90
C GLY A 493 -15.62 40.81 2.03
N ILE A 494 -15.64 41.71 3.03
CA ILE A 494 -16.71 42.69 3.23
C ILE A 494 -16.47 43.89 2.33
N SER A 495 -17.52 44.31 1.62
CA SER A 495 -17.55 45.49 0.74
C SER A 495 -18.08 46.73 1.48
N SER A 496 -19.18 46.57 2.24
CA SER A 496 -19.76 47.69 3.00
C SER A 496 -20.47 47.23 4.27
N TYR A 497 -20.59 48.14 5.24
CA TYR A 497 -21.39 48.02 6.46
C TYR A 497 -22.68 48.81 6.31
N VAL A 498 -23.83 48.20 6.59
CA VAL A 498 -25.13 48.87 6.49
C VAL A 498 -25.68 49.09 7.89
N LEU A 499 -25.89 50.35 8.26
CA LEU A 499 -26.48 50.74 9.54
C LEU A 499 -27.98 50.99 9.37
N TYR A 500 -28.73 50.58 10.39
CA TYR A 500 -30.18 50.65 10.42
C TYR A 500 -30.67 51.36 11.66
N LYS A 501 -31.82 52.04 11.56
CA LYS A 501 -32.51 52.69 12.67
C LYS A 501 -33.95 52.21 12.78
N GLU A 502 -34.42 51.93 14.00
CA GLU A 502 -35.82 51.57 14.24
C GLU A 502 -36.75 52.74 13.88
N THR A 503 -37.81 52.44 13.16
CA THR A 503 -38.87 53.39 12.79
C THR A 503 -39.81 53.65 13.97
N THR A 504 -40.86 54.45 13.77
CA THR A 504 -41.93 54.61 14.77
C THR A 504 -42.72 53.31 15.02
N THR A 505 -42.57 52.29 14.17
CA THR A 505 -43.17 50.97 14.37
C THR A 505 -42.16 50.03 14.99
N THR A 506 -42.48 49.47 16.16
CA THR A 506 -41.62 48.55 16.90
C THR A 506 -41.11 47.41 16.01
N ASN A 507 -39.81 47.13 16.08
CA ASN A 507 -39.08 46.10 15.33
C ASN A 507 -39.08 46.27 13.80
N VAL A 508 -39.45 47.43 13.27
CA VAL A 508 -39.30 47.77 11.84
C VAL A 508 -38.15 48.76 11.71
N TYR A 509 -37.16 48.44 10.87
CA TYR A 509 -35.92 49.20 10.70
C TYR A 509 -35.75 49.70 9.26
N ASP A 510 -35.37 50.97 9.11
CA ASP A 510 -34.99 51.57 7.83
C ASP A 510 -33.46 51.68 7.72
N ILE A 511 -32.95 51.66 6.48
CA ILE A 511 -31.52 51.89 6.21
C ILE A 511 -31.20 53.34 6.55
N LEU A 512 -30.22 53.52 7.45
CA LEU A 512 -29.69 54.82 7.82
C LEU A 512 -28.57 55.23 6.85
N VAL A 513 -27.60 54.33 6.62
CA VAL A 513 -26.45 54.55 5.74
C VAL A 513 -25.80 53.22 5.35
N ALA A 514 -25.19 53.17 4.17
CA ALA A 514 -24.24 52.13 3.78
C ALA A 514 -22.83 52.75 3.71
N LEU A 515 -21.91 52.23 4.51
CA LEU A 515 -20.55 52.74 4.68
C LEU A 515 -19.58 51.76 4.02
N ASP A 516 -18.66 52.26 3.19
CA ASP A 516 -17.63 51.43 2.58
C ASP A 516 -16.76 50.74 3.66
N ALA A 517 -16.26 49.53 3.39
CA ALA A 517 -15.43 48.80 4.34
C ALA A 517 -14.14 49.55 4.75
N THR A 518 -13.73 50.57 4.00
CA THR A 518 -12.60 51.46 4.33
C THR A 518 -12.93 52.51 5.40
N GLU A 519 -14.20 52.87 5.58
CA GLU A 519 -14.64 53.87 6.57
C GLU A 519 -14.26 53.46 8.00
N ASN A 520 -14.13 54.45 8.89
CA ASN A 520 -13.87 54.20 10.31
C ASN A 520 -15.09 53.50 10.95
N GLY A 521 -14.88 52.66 11.97
CA GLY A 521 -15.92 51.89 12.65
C GLY A 521 -16.89 52.72 13.51
N GLU A 522 -17.16 53.96 13.11
CA GLU A 522 -17.93 54.95 13.87
C GLU A 522 -18.79 55.80 12.92
N PHE A 523 -20.04 56.08 13.31
CA PHE A 523 -20.96 56.92 12.54
C PHE A 523 -21.84 57.78 13.45
N ILE A 524 -22.12 59.03 13.07
CA ILE A 524 -23.01 59.94 13.80
C ILE A 524 -24.33 60.11 13.05
N ASP A 525 -25.45 59.75 13.69
CA ASP A 525 -26.81 59.99 13.20
C ASP A 525 -27.23 61.44 13.52
N TYR A 526 -26.93 62.37 12.62
CA TYR A 526 -27.28 63.79 12.82
C TYR A 526 -28.78 64.08 12.90
N PHE A 527 -29.64 63.14 12.49
CA PHE A 527 -31.10 63.27 12.55
C PHE A 527 -31.71 62.68 13.83
N SER A 528 -30.90 62.01 14.65
CA SER A 528 -31.35 61.50 15.95
C SER A 528 -31.84 62.61 16.88
N GLN A 529 -32.78 62.25 17.76
CA GLN A 529 -33.37 63.14 18.76
C GLN A 529 -33.23 62.52 20.16
N PRO A 530 -32.00 62.27 20.64
CA PRO A 530 -31.77 61.61 21.92
C PRO A 530 -32.34 62.39 23.11
N GLU A 531 -32.63 63.68 22.95
CA GLU A 531 -33.29 64.51 23.96
C GLU A 531 -34.75 64.13 24.24
N VAL A 532 -35.40 63.40 23.31
CA VAL A 532 -36.80 62.97 23.40
C VAL A 532 -36.91 61.50 23.81
N HIS A 533 -36.14 60.60 23.18
CA HIS A 533 -36.15 59.17 23.47
C HIS A 533 -34.83 58.49 23.07
N GLY A 534 -34.60 57.28 23.56
CA GLY A 534 -33.50 56.43 23.08
C GLY A 534 -33.86 55.79 21.73
N ASP A 535 -32.90 55.76 20.80
CA ASP A 535 -33.05 55.14 19.48
C ASP A 535 -32.41 53.75 19.47
N LYS A 536 -32.96 52.81 18.68
CA LYS A 536 -32.38 51.50 18.44
C LYS A 536 -31.70 51.42 17.08
N TYR A 537 -30.51 50.84 17.05
CA TYR A 537 -29.72 50.66 15.82
C TYR A 537 -29.32 49.20 15.64
N ARG A 538 -29.17 48.76 14.38
CA ARG A 538 -28.61 47.45 13.97
C ARG A 538 -27.58 47.65 12.86
N ILE A 539 -26.73 46.64 12.63
CA ILE A 539 -25.77 46.61 11.52
C ILE A 539 -25.88 45.32 10.72
N SER A 540 -25.59 45.36 9.43
CA SER A 540 -25.30 44.17 8.61
C SER A 540 -24.11 44.45 7.70
N VAL A 541 -23.63 43.44 6.99
CA VAL A 541 -22.56 43.59 5.99
C VAL A 541 -23.05 43.21 4.61
N ILE A 542 -22.50 43.88 3.61
CA ILE A 542 -22.56 43.45 2.21
C ILE A 542 -21.16 42.95 1.85
N ASP A 543 -21.06 41.73 1.34
CA ASP A 543 -19.80 41.16 0.88
C ASP A 543 -19.38 41.70 -0.51
N THR A 544 -18.18 41.34 -0.98
CA THR A 544 -17.71 41.66 -2.34
C THR A 544 -18.51 41.01 -3.45
N CYS A 545 -19.37 40.05 -3.11
CA CYS A 545 -20.30 39.39 -4.01
C CYS A 545 -21.68 40.07 -4.04
N ASN A 546 -21.83 41.19 -3.33
CA ASN A 546 -23.06 41.97 -3.21
C ASN A 546 -24.19 41.22 -2.47
N ASN A 547 -23.86 40.19 -1.70
CA ASN A 547 -24.79 39.52 -0.80
C ASN A 547 -24.79 40.21 0.56
N GLN A 548 -25.97 40.33 1.16
CA GLN A 548 -26.14 40.98 2.46
C GLN A 548 -26.33 39.93 3.56
N SER A 549 -25.66 40.11 4.70
CA SER A 549 -25.85 39.29 5.90
C SER A 549 -27.19 39.59 6.58
N GLU A 550 -27.55 38.75 7.55
CA GLU A 550 -28.61 39.12 8.50
C GLU A 550 -28.23 40.37 9.31
N MET A 551 -29.24 41.06 9.84
CA MET A 551 -29.05 42.22 10.73
C MET A 551 -28.66 41.75 12.14
N SER A 552 -27.67 42.43 12.72
CA SER A 552 -27.18 42.24 14.09
C SER A 552 -28.28 42.41 15.13
N TYR A 553 -28.00 42.02 16.38
CA TYR A 553 -28.78 42.45 17.52
C TYR A 553 -28.78 43.98 17.67
N TYR A 554 -29.86 44.57 18.17
CA TYR A 554 -29.93 46.02 18.32
C TYR A 554 -29.27 46.52 19.60
N HIS A 555 -28.70 47.72 19.53
CA HIS A 555 -28.32 48.50 20.70
C HIS A 555 -29.22 49.74 20.83
N LYS A 556 -29.61 50.11 22.06
CA LYS A 556 -30.44 51.29 22.37
C LYS A 556 -29.69 52.30 23.22
N THR A 557 -29.75 53.59 22.85
CA THR A 557 -29.17 54.67 23.65
C THR A 557 -29.97 54.95 24.93
N VAL A 558 -29.29 55.47 25.96
CA VAL A 558 -29.88 55.90 27.23
C VAL A 558 -30.54 57.26 27.06
N ASN A 559 -31.80 57.41 27.47
CA ASN A 559 -32.47 58.70 27.56
C ASN A 559 -32.61 59.12 29.02
N LEU A 560 -32.03 60.27 29.37
CA LEU A 560 -32.11 60.93 30.67
C LEU A 560 -33.22 61.98 30.66
N VAL A 561 -34.08 61.89 31.67
CA VAL A 561 -35.03 62.92 32.08
C VAL A 561 -34.73 63.37 33.51
N ILE A 562 -35.03 64.63 33.81
CA ILE A 562 -34.80 65.20 35.13
C ILE A 562 -36.07 65.86 35.68
N GLY A 563 -36.21 65.89 37.00
CA GLY A 563 -37.30 66.56 37.71
C GLY A 563 -36.85 67.08 39.07
N SER A 564 -37.57 68.03 39.66
CA SER A 564 -37.18 68.69 40.91
C SER A 564 -38.17 68.44 42.06
N ALA A 565 -37.65 68.22 43.25
CA ALA A 565 -38.40 68.23 44.51
C ALA A 565 -37.63 69.03 45.57
N GLY A 566 -37.98 70.31 45.76
CA GLY A 566 -37.22 71.22 46.62
C GLY A 566 -35.81 71.47 46.08
N SER A 567 -34.79 71.36 46.94
CA SER A 567 -33.37 71.45 46.55
C SER A 567 -32.80 70.11 46.05
N THR A 568 -33.64 69.15 45.68
CA THR A 568 -33.22 67.84 45.17
C THR A 568 -33.61 67.71 43.71
N MET A 569 -32.65 67.34 42.86
CA MET A 569 -32.85 66.99 41.46
C MET A 569 -32.92 65.48 41.32
N GLY A 570 -34.07 64.95 40.90
CA GLY A 570 -34.25 63.56 40.53
C GLY A 570 -33.84 63.35 39.07
N LEU A 571 -32.89 62.45 38.86
CA LEU A 571 -32.44 61.99 37.56
C LEU A 571 -33.07 60.60 37.34
N LEU A 572 -33.75 60.41 36.22
CA LEU A 572 -34.35 59.14 35.82
C LEU A 572 -33.95 58.86 34.38
N TRP A 573 -33.55 57.64 34.07
CA TRP A 573 -33.18 57.26 32.71
C TRP A 573 -33.71 55.89 32.30
N ASP A 574 -33.82 55.69 30.99
CA ASP A 574 -34.03 54.37 30.39
C ASP A 574 -32.75 53.54 30.47
N ASP A 575 -32.88 52.21 30.55
CA ASP A 575 -31.71 51.35 30.53
C ASP A 575 -30.97 51.38 29.19
N TYR A 576 -29.64 51.24 29.25
CA TYR A 576 -28.87 50.87 28.07
C TYR A 576 -29.23 49.43 27.70
N VAL A 577 -29.63 49.21 26.44
CA VAL A 577 -30.02 47.88 25.97
C VAL A 577 -29.07 47.41 24.88
N ASP A 578 -28.49 46.23 25.07
CA ASP A 578 -27.92 45.38 24.05
C ASP A 578 -28.80 44.13 23.98
N GLU A 579 -29.49 43.94 22.85
CA GLU A 579 -30.45 42.84 22.66
C GLU A 579 -29.79 41.46 22.74
N SER A 580 -28.49 41.34 22.42
CA SER A 580 -27.74 40.08 22.54
C SER A 580 -27.53 39.67 24.01
N GLY A 581 -27.61 40.64 24.93
CA GLY A 581 -27.30 40.47 26.35
C GLY A 581 -25.80 40.41 26.66
N ASN A 582 -24.92 40.58 25.67
CA ASN A 582 -23.47 40.54 25.84
C ASN A 582 -22.94 41.69 26.70
N PHE A 583 -23.60 42.84 26.64
CA PHE A 583 -23.28 43.98 27.49
C PHE A 583 -24.47 44.40 28.35
N THR A 584 -24.27 44.33 29.67
CA THR A 584 -25.15 44.96 30.65
C THR A 584 -24.32 45.92 31.50
N PRO A 585 -24.75 47.19 31.70
CA PRO A 585 -24.01 48.12 32.51
C PRO A 585 -23.82 47.60 33.94
N TYR A 586 -22.59 47.50 34.42
CA TYR A 586 -22.33 47.19 35.83
C TYR A 586 -22.73 48.36 36.75
N ARG A 587 -22.52 49.60 36.26
CA ARG A 587 -22.87 50.86 36.94
C ARG A 587 -23.30 51.90 35.91
N TYR A 588 -24.20 52.78 36.35
CA TYR A 588 -24.45 54.05 35.70
C TYR A 588 -23.65 55.14 36.39
N TYR A 589 -22.94 55.94 35.61
CA TYR A 589 -22.07 57.01 36.08
C TYR A 589 -22.76 58.35 35.86
N ILE A 590 -22.96 59.12 36.93
CA ILE A 590 -23.61 60.43 36.87
C ILE A 590 -22.52 61.47 36.65
N TYR A 591 -22.56 62.12 35.50
CA TYR A 591 -21.71 63.25 35.17
C TYR A 591 -22.47 64.55 35.45
N ARG A 592 -21.82 65.50 36.14
CA ARG A 592 -22.37 66.80 36.51
C ARG A 592 -21.37 67.92 36.22
N GLY A 593 -21.84 69.08 35.78
CA GLY A 593 -21.01 70.26 35.59
C GLY A 593 -21.81 71.56 35.64
N THR A 594 -21.13 72.68 35.88
CA THR A 594 -21.73 74.04 35.81
C THR A 594 -21.70 74.62 34.39
N SER A 595 -21.14 73.88 33.43
CA SER A 595 -21.06 74.23 32.01
C SER A 595 -21.47 73.02 31.15
N PRO A 596 -22.12 73.23 29.99
CA PRO A 596 -22.53 72.14 29.11
C PRO A 596 -21.35 71.38 28.48
N VAL A 597 -20.13 71.92 28.52
CA VAL A 597 -18.94 71.32 27.88
C VAL A 597 -18.06 70.59 28.89
N ASN A 598 -18.04 71.04 30.15
CA ASN A 598 -17.14 70.52 31.19
C ASN A 598 -17.95 69.77 32.26
N LEU A 599 -18.37 68.54 31.95
CA LEU A 599 -18.97 67.65 32.94
C LEU A 599 -17.88 66.75 33.54
N THR A 600 -17.90 66.62 34.86
CA THR A 600 -17.02 65.70 35.59
C THR A 600 -17.83 64.58 36.21
N LEU A 601 -17.21 63.42 36.43
CA LEU A 601 -17.84 62.33 37.18
C LEU A 601 -18.19 62.83 38.59
N TYR A 602 -19.47 62.78 38.94
CA TYR A 602 -19.99 63.25 40.23
C TYR A 602 -20.30 62.09 41.18
N ASP A 603 -21.03 61.08 40.68
CA ASP A 603 -21.41 59.90 41.45
C ASP A 603 -21.66 58.69 40.52
N SER A 604 -22.00 57.53 41.08
CA SER A 604 -22.44 56.36 40.32
C SER A 604 -23.38 55.47 41.12
N VAL A 605 -24.34 54.86 40.44
CA VAL A 605 -25.25 53.86 41.02
C VAL A 605 -25.03 52.47 40.40
N PRO A 606 -25.38 51.36 41.08
CA PRO A 606 -25.41 50.03 40.46
C PRO A 606 -26.25 50.04 39.17
N GLY A 607 -25.85 49.26 38.17
CA GLY A 607 -26.54 49.20 36.88
C GLY A 607 -27.94 48.59 36.91
N THR A 608 -28.35 48.06 38.07
CA THR A 608 -29.74 47.65 38.35
C THR A 608 -30.64 48.80 38.78
N LEU A 609 -30.10 49.99 38.99
CA LEU A 609 -30.84 51.21 39.32
C LEU A 609 -30.78 52.18 38.15
N ASN A 610 -31.92 52.76 37.81
CA ASN A 610 -32.07 53.71 36.71
C ASN A 610 -32.47 55.12 37.18
N SER A 611 -32.22 55.43 38.46
CA SER A 611 -32.52 56.73 39.05
C SER A 611 -31.50 57.16 40.11
N TYR A 612 -31.38 58.47 40.30
CA TYR A 612 -30.49 59.09 41.28
C TYR A 612 -31.05 60.42 41.78
N ASN A 613 -30.88 60.74 43.06
CA ASN A 613 -31.31 62.01 43.65
C ASN A 613 -30.09 62.86 44.03
N ASP A 614 -29.85 63.94 43.28
CA ASP A 614 -28.82 64.93 43.59
C ASP A 614 -29.38 65.97 44.56
N VAL A 615 -28.91 65.96 45.81
CA VAL A 615 -29.40 66.84 46.88
C VAL A 615 -28.57 68.14 46.96
N ASN A 616 -29.16 69.21 47.50
CA ASN A 616 -28.53 70.53 47.67
C ASN A 616 -28.19 71.24 46.34
N VAL A 617 -29.10 71.15 45.37
CA VAL A 617 -28.98 71.77 44.05
C VAL A 617 -29.55 73.20 44.11
N PHE A 618 -28.64 74.19 44.15
CA PHE A 618 -28.97 75.61 44.27
C PHE A 618 -28.52 76.45 43.06
N ASP A 619 -28.02 75.81 42.01
CA ASP A 619 -27.51 76.47 40.80
C ASP A 619 -27.88 75.64 39.55
N VAL A 620 -27.59 76.19 38.38
CA VAL A 620 -27.77 75.51 37.10
C VAL A 620 -26.65 74.48 36.89
N TYR A 621 -27.04 73.23 36.73
CA TYR A 621 -26.15 72.10 36.45
C TYR A 621 -26.60 71.35 35.21
N TYR A 622 -25.61 70.81 34.50
CA TYR A 622 -25.77 69.93 33.36
C TYR A 622 -25.47 68.49 33.78
N TYR A 623 -26.32 67.57 33.36
CA TYR A 623 -26.27 66.16 33.71
C TYR A 623 -26.19 65.28 32.46
N MET A 624 -25.40 64.21 32.56
CA MET A 624 -25.36 63.10 31.62
C MET A 624 -25.15 61.79 32.39
N ILE A 625 -25.72 60.71 31.89
CA ILE A 625 -25.50 59.37 32.40
C ILE A 625 -24.53 58.65 31.47
N GLY A 626 -23.46 58.09 32.02
CA GLY A 626 -22.49 57.29 31.29
C GLY A 626 -22.60 55.81 31.65
N VAL A 627 -22.42 54.93 30.68
CA VAL A 627 -22.16 53.49 30.89
C VAL A 627 -20.80 53.15 30.33
N LYS A 628 -20.02 52.38 31.09
CA LYS A 628 -18.65 52.02 30.72
C LYS A 628 -18.61 50.61 30.13
N LYS A 629 -18.03 50.47 28.94
CA LYS A 629 -17.75 49.19 28.28
C LYS A 629 -16.24 49.00 28.18
N ALA A 630 -15.71 47.96 28.82
CA ALA A 630 -14.30 47.61 28.78
C ALA A 630 -14.00 46.73 27.55
N GLY A 631 -13.06 47.15 26.70
CA GLY A 631 -12.71 46.46 25.45
C GLY A 631 -13.84 46.35 24.41
N GLY A 632 -13.47 46.07 23.15
CA GLY A 632 -14.41 45.54 22.16
C GLY A 632 -15.07 46.52 21.17
N CYS A 633 -14.49 47.70 20.90
CA CYS A 633 -14.87 48.57 19.76
C CYS A 633 -13.77 48.73 18.70
N ASN A 634 -12.63 48.02 18.81
CA ASN A 634 -11.47 48.06 17.90
C ASN A 634 -11.03 49.44 17.32
N THR A 635 -11.24 50.51 18.07
CA THR A 635 -10.74 51.87 17.79
C THR A 635 -9.50 52.10 18.68
N SER A 636 -8.38 52.44 18.06
CA SER A 636 -7.03 52.27 18.59
C SER A 636 -6.80 52.90 19.98
N GLY A 637 -6.33 52.10 20.95
CA GLY A 637 -5.62 52.58 22.14
C GLY A 637 -6.44 53.06 23.34
N ILE A 638 -7.74 52.73 23.42
CA ILE A 638 -8.59 53.09 24.57
C ILE A 638 -9.03 51.81 25.31
N ASP A 639 -8.70 51.71 26.59
CA ASP A 639 -9.03 50.55 27.45
C ASP A 639 -10.52 50.48 27.83
N GLU A 640 -11.23 51.61 27.81
CA GLU A 640 -12.60 51.74 28.29
C GLU A 640 -13.40 52.83 27.52
N TYR A 641 -14.51 52.43 26.89
CA TYR A 641 -15.44 53.34 26.21
C TYR A 641 -16.58 53.74 27.12
N ILE A 642 -17.04 55.00 26.98
CA ILE A 642 -18.20 55.52 27.70
C ILE A 642 -19.31 55.84 26.72
N ALA A 643 -20.43 55.13 26.81
CA ALA A 643 -21.66 55.53 26.14
C ALA A 643 -22.41 56.52 27.03
N TYR A 644 -22.75 57.68 26.49
CA TYR A 644 -23.47 58.71 27.21
C TYR A 644 -24.95 58.76 26.83
N SER A 645 -25.78 59.21 27.77
CA SER A 645 -27.14 59.65 27.52
C SER A 645 -27.18 61.03 26.85
N ASN A 646 -28.36 61.50 26.49
CA ASN A 646 -28.56 62.92 26.23
C ASN A 646 -28.18 63.78 27.43
N LYS A 647 -27.83 65.02 27.15
CA LYS A 647 -27.49 66.06 28.13
C LYS A 647 -28.77 66.78 28.56
N LYS A 648 -28.98 66.98 29.86
CA LYS A 648 -30.08 67.78 30.41
C LYS A 648 -29.55 68.82 31.38
N ASP A 649 -30.12 70.02 31.36
CA ASP A 649 -29.88 71.06 32.37
C ASP A 649 -31.14 71.26 33.21
N ASN A 650 -30.94 71.71 34.46
CA ASN A 650 -32.01 72.01 35.39
C ASN A 650 -32.45 73.49 35.39
N ALA A 651 -32.05 74.31 34.41
CA ALA A 651 -32.23 75.76 34.47
C ALA A 651 -33.71 76.17 34.61
N THR A 652 -34.62 75.46 33.96
CA THR A 652 -36.06 75.72 34.04
C THR A 652 -36.72 75.23 35.33
N LEU A 653 -36.07 74.31 36.04
CA LEU A 653 -36.58 73.65 37.26
C LEU A 653 -36.12 74.35 38.54
N VAL A 654 -35.01 75.08 38.50
CA VAL A 654 -34.47 75.85 39.65
C VAL A 654 -35.05 77.29 39.69
N ASN A 655 -36.23 77.52 39.09
CA ASN A 655 -36.93 78.82 39.10
C ASN A 655 -37.38 79.23 40.52
N ILE A 656 -36.50 79.93 41.24
CA ILE A 656 -36.76 80.55 42.54
C ILE A 656 -37.88 81.59 42.39
N SER A 657 -39.10 81.23 42.80
CA SER A 657 -40.23 82.17 42.93
C SER A 657 -40.95 82.01 44.28
N SER A 658 -40.39 82.61 45.33
CA SER A 658 -41.16 83.18 46.44
C SER A 658 -40.26 84.08 47.27
N ASN A 659 -40.67 85.35 47.43
CA ASN A 659 -40.00 86.41 48.18
C ASN A 659 -39.33 85.96 49.48
N GLU A 660 -38.00 85.92 49.47
CA GLU A 660 -37.12 86.29 50.59
C GLU A 660 -35.73 86.50 49.98
N TYR A 661 -35.09 87.63 50.30
CA TYR A 661 -33.83 88.14 49.73
C TYR A 661 -32.85 87.07 49.23
N ALA A 662 -32.35 87.22 47.99
CA ALA A 662 -31.27 86.37 47.49
C ALA A 662 -30.06 86.41 48.45
N THR A 663 -29.63 85.25 48.93
CA THR A 663 -28.52 85.12 49.87
C THR A 663 -27.17 85.23 49.15
N GLY A 664 -26.35 86.19 49.57
CA GLY A 664 -24.96 86.30 49.17
C GLY A 664 -24.02 85.79 50.27
N THR A 665 -22.81 85.35 49.90
CA THR A 665 -21.78 84.94 50.86
C THR A 665 -20.72 86.03 51.02
N ILE A 666 -20.26 86.26 52.26
CA ILE A 666 -19.09 87.09 52.55
C ILE A 666 -17.88 86.15 52.68
N LEU A 667 -16.83 86.38 51.91
CA LEU A 667 -15.59 85.63 52.04
C LEU A 667 -14.68 86.34 53.04
N ILE A 668 -14.28 85.66 54.11
CA ILE A 668 -13.45 86.23 55.18
C ILE A 668 -12.07 85.60 55.15
N SER A 669 -11.02 86.41 55.05
CA SER A 669 -9.64 85.93 55.10
C SER A 669 -8.68 86.92 55.79
N PRO A 670 -7.85 86.49 56.76
CA PRO A 670 -7.85 85.15 57.39
C PRO A 670 -9.08 84.91 58.29
N ASN A 671 -9.47 83.64 58.42
CA ASN A 671 -10.56 83.19 59.29
C ASN A 671 -10.20 81.78 59.84
N PRO A 672 -9.62 81.65 61.05
CA PRO A 672 -9.70 82.59 62.17
C PRO A 672 -8.90 83.89 62.01
N MET A 673 -9.41 84.99 62.58
CA MET A 673 -8.73 86.28 62.61
C MET A 673 -7.96 86.48 63.91
N THR A 674 -6.70 86.91 63.82
CA THR A 674 -5.84 87.24 64.96
C THR A 674 -5.79 88.74 65.25
N ASP A 675 -5.42 89.56 64.26
CA ASP A 675 -5.36 91.03 64.37
C ASP A 675 -6.38 91.73 63.47
N PHE A 676 -6.55 91.24 62.24
CA PHE A 676 -7.55 91.73 61.28
C PHE A 676 -7.95 90.64 60.27
N ALA A 677 -9.10 90.81 59.62
CA ALA A 677 -9.56 89.99 58.50
C ALA A 677 -10.08 90.89 57.37
N THR A 678 -9.98 90.41 56.13
CA THR A 678 -10.55 91.07 54.96
C THR A 678 -11.87 90.40 54.60
N LEU A 679 -12.93 91.19 54.56
CA LEU A 679 -14.26 90.79 54.11
C LEU A 679 -14.36 91.10 52.61
N THR A 680 -14.50 90.07 51.78
CA THR A 680 -14.67 90.18 50.33
C THR A 680 -16.13 89.87 49.99
N ILE A 681 -16.82 90.83 49.37
CA ILE A 681 -18.25 90.76 49.08
C ILE A 681 -18.46 90.83 47.57
N PRO A 682 -18.80 89.70 46.91
CA PRO A 682 -19.09 89.69 45.49
C PRO A 682 -20.33 90.52 45.15
N ASN A 683 -20.27 91.24 44.03
CA ASN A 683 -21.40 91.93 43.40
C ASN A 683 -22.04 93.04 44.28
N LEU A 684 -21.31 93.59 45.25
CA LEU A 684 -21.84 94.59 46.21
C LEU A 684 -22.36 95.86 45.51
N GLN A 685 -21.70 96.33 44.44
CA GLN A 685 -22.13 97.54 43.71
C GLN A 685 -23.50 97.38 43.04
N SER A 686 -23.84 96.18 42.58
CA SER A 686 -25.17 95.88 42.03
C SER A 686 -26.28 95.82 43.11
N ALA A 687 -25.89 95.69 44.38
CA ALA A 687 -26.79 95.52 45.52
C ALA A 687 -27.14 96.84 46.25
N ILE A 688 -26.41 97.93 45.96
CA ILE A 688 -26.58 99.25 46.58
C ILE A 688 -27.06 100.24 45.51
N SER A 689 -28.36 100.34 45.31
CA SER A 689 -28.95 101.34 44.40
C SER A 689 -29.03 102.71 45.07
N ASN A 690 -28.25 103.68 44.55
CA ASN A 690 -28.24 105.14 44.83
C ASN A 690 -27.27 105.65 45.93
N PRO A 691 -26.14 106.34 45.58
CA PRO A 691 -25.10 106.75 46.54
C PRO A 691 -25.40 108.02 47.38
N GLN A 692 -26.58 108.63 47.30
CA GLN A 692 -26.87 109.95 47.90
C GLN A 692 -28.07 109.98 48.86
N SER A 693 -28.44 108.86 49.50
CA SER A 693 -29.40 108.87 50.61
C SER A 693 -28.77 108.38 51.90
N SER A 694 -28.79 109.20 52.94
CA SER A 694 -28.39 108.88 54.31
C SER A 694 -29.37 107.91 54.98
N ASN A 695 -29.45 106.67 54.47
CA ASN A 695 -30.25 105.59 55.07
C ASN A 695 -29.35 104.73 55.99
N PRO A 696 -29.66 104.56 57.30
CA PRO A 696 -28.77 103.90 58.27
C PRO A 696 -28.65 102.37 58.13
N GLN A 697 -29.18 101.74 57.08
CA GLN A 697 -29.33 100.27 57.00
C GLN A 697 -28.19 99.51 56.30
N SER A 698 -27.20 100.18 55.70
CA SER A 698 -26.10 99.53 54.97
C SER A 698 -24.79 99.53 55.78
N ALA A 699 -24.78 98.80 56.90
CA ALA A 699 -23.60 98.62 57.74
C ALA A 699 -23.37 97.14 58.05
N ILE A 700 -22.11 96.74 58.18
CA ILE A 700 -21.73 95.37 58.52
C ILE A 700 -21.94 95.18 60.02
N LYS A 701 -22.78 94.22 60.39
CA LYS A 701 -23.06 93.86 61.78
C LYS A 701 -22.28 92.61 62.16
N ILE A 702 -21.57 92.68 63.28
CA ILE A 702 -20.96 91.52 63.92
C ILE A 702 -21.84 91.12 65.08
N ILE A 703 -22.29 89.87 65.05
CA ILE A 703 -23.30 89.31 65.92
C ILE A 703 -22.67 88.14 66.66
N ASP A 704 -22.80 88.11 67.99
CA ASP A 704 -22.35 86.94 68.75
C ASP A 704 -23.30 85.74 68.56
N VAL A 705 -22.90 84.57 69.06
CA VAL A 705 -23.71 83.33 68.97
C VAL A 705 -25.07 83.40 69.66
N THR A 706 -25.32 84.41 70.51
CA THR A 706 -26.63 84.62 71.15
C THR A 706 -27.58 85.48 70.32
N GLY A 707 -27.10 86.01 69.18
CA GLY A 707 -27.87 86.88 68.29
C GLY A 707 -27.76 88.37 68.64
N LYS A 708 -26.92 88.75 69.62
CA LYS A 708 -26.72 90.15 69.98
C LYS A 708 -25.69 90.80 69.04
N VAL A 709 -26.03 91.95 68.47
CA VAL A 709 -25.07 92.76 67.70
C VAL A 709 -24.02 93.33 68.67
N VAL A 710 -22.78 92.87 68.54
CA VAL A 710 -21.66 93.28 69.40
C VAL A 710 -20.84 94.41 68.78
N ARG A 711 -20.90 94.58 67.46
CA ARG A 711 -20.21 95.66 66.74
C ARG A 711 -20.88 95.97 65.41
N THR A 712 -20.79 97.21 64.95
CA THR A 712 -21.29 97.64 63.64
C THR A 712 -20.22 98.48 62.94
N GLU A 713 -19.88 98.11 61.71
CA GLU A 713 -18.87 98.76 60.89
C GLU A 713 -19.51 99.45 59.67
N PRO A 714 -19.17 100.73 59.38
CA PRO A 714 -19.65 101.41 58.19
C PRO A 714 -19.00 100.83 56.92
N LEU A 715 -19.75 100.80 55.82
CA LEU A 715 -19.23 100.41 54.50
C LEU A 715 -18.32 101.52 53.94
N THR A 716 -17.06 101.56 54.36
CA THR A 716 -16.03 102.39 53.71
C THR A 716 -15.10 101.49 52.91
N PRO A 717 -15.21 101.44 51.56
CA PRO A 717 -14.34 100.61 50.75
C PRO A 717 -12.91 101.17 50.72
N MET A 718 -11.91 100.28 50.77
CA MET A 718 -10.55 100.66 50.40
C MET A 718 -10.52 100.78 48.86
N LEU A 719 -10.60 102.01 48.33
CA LEU A 719 -10.19 102.23 46.94
C LEU A 719 -8.69 101.94 46.89
N SER A 720 -8.33 100.90 46.13
CA SER A 720 -6.95 100.49 45.91
C SER A 720 -6.13 101.68 45.44
N GLY A 721 -4.94 101.86 46.01
CA GLY A 721 -4.05 102.95 45.64
C GLY A 721 -3.64 102.86 44.17
N SER A 722 -4.17 103.75 43.35
CA SER A 722 -3.48 104.40 42.22
C SER A 722 -4.39 105.48 41.66
N SER A 723 -3.80 106.63 41.35
CA SER A 723 -4.45 107.77 40.70
C SER A 723 -4.99 107.35 39.32
N LEU A 724 -6.31 107.39 39.13
CA LEU A 724 -6.94 107.29 37.82
C LEU A 724 -7.69 108.60 37.55
N SER A 725 -7.40 109.20 36.40
CA SER A 725 -7.95 110.48 35.94
C SER A 725 -9.46 110.39 35.68
N GLU A 726 -10.16 111.52 35.70
CA GLU A 726 -11.62 111.64 35.44
C GLU A 726 -12.11 111.01 34.12
N TYR A 727 -11.21 110.58 33.24
CA TYR A 727 -11.52 109.92 31.98
C TYR A 727 -11.75 108.39 32.09
N GLU A 728 -11.36 107.75 33.21
CA GLU A 728 -11.57 106.30 33.42
C GLU A 728 -12.77 105.97 34.33
N ALA A 729 -13.47 106.98 34.87
CA ALA A 729 -14.65 106.80 35.70
C ALA A 729 -15.90 106.27 34.93
N SER A 730 -15.87 106.25 33.60
CA SER A 730 -16.97 105.73 32.76
C SER A 730 -16.77 104.27 32.27
N ARG A 731 -15.69 103.60 32.69
CA ARG A 731 -15.49 102.15 32.52
C ARG A 731 -15.24 101.51 33.89
N SER A 732 -16.22 101.59 34.78
CA SER A 732 -16.28 100.69 35.93
C SER A 732 -16.53 99.27 35.44
N ILE A 733 -15.57 98.38 35.64
CA ILE A 733 -15.73 96.93 35.45
C ILE A 733 -16.86 96.47 36.38
N PRO A 734 -17.97 95.88 35.89
CA PRO A 734 -19.17 95.64 36.71
C PRO A 734 -19.09 94.54 37.77
N ASP A 735 -17.91 94.00 38.13
CA ASP A 735 -17.80 92.77 38.95
C ASP A 735 -16.59 92.70 39.90
N GLU A 736 -15.84 93.80 40.14
CA GLU A 736 -14.79 93.71 41.18
C GLU A 736 -15.42 93.60 42.59
N PRO A 737 -15.07 92.58 43.39
CA PRO A 737 -15.66 92.38 44.71
C PRO A 737 -15.15 93.43 45.69
N ALA A 738 -16.06 94.02 46.48
CA ALA A 738 -15.69 95.00 47.48
C ALA A 738 -14.89 94.33 48.61
N ARG A 739 -13.77 94.94 49.00
CA ARG A 739 -12.89 94.46 50.07
C ARG A 739 -12.85 95.44 51.23
N ILE A 740 -13.22 94.95 52.42
CA ILE A 740 -13.28 95.75 53.66
C ILE A 740 -12.37 95.12 54.70
N LYS A 741 -11.47 95.91 55.27
CA LYS A 741 -10.55 95.45 56.33
C LYS A 741 -11.23 95.59 57.69
N LEU A 742 -11.51 94.47 58.34
CA LEU A 742 -12.07 94.38 59.69
C LEU A 742 -10.95 94.16 60.72
N LEU A 743 -10.71 95.14 61.58
CA LEU A 743 -9.76 95.03 62.71
C LEU A 743 -10.40 94.31 63.90
N ARG A 744 -9.64 93.48 64.63
CA ARG A 744 -10.14 92.73 65.80
C ARG A 744 -10.69 93.66 66.88
N GLY A 745 -9.95 94.70 67.25
CA GLY A 745 -10.34 95.63 68.32
C GLY A 745 -10.63 94.90 69.65
N ASN A 746 -11.78 95.17 70.26
CA ASN A 746 -12.18 94.62 71.56
C ASN A 746 -12.96 93.28 71.47
N LEU A 747 -13.01 92.63 70.31
CA LEU A 747 -13.68 91.33 70.16
C LEU A 747 -12.90 90.25 70.91
N LYS A 748 -13.57 89.53 71.82
CA LYS A 748 -12.99 88.39 72.57
C LYS A 748 -12.87 87.16 71.65
N PRO A 749 -11.93 86.23 71.93
CA PRO A 749 -11.86 84.95 71.22
C PRO A 749 -13.20 84.23 71.15
N GLY A 750 -13.59 83.74 69.97
CA GLY A 750 -14.81 82.95 69.80
C GLY A 750 -15.55 83.06 68.45
N ILE A 751 -16.76 82.49 68.52
CA ILE A 751 -17.89 82.44 67.58
C ILE A 751 -18.55 83.77 67.17
N TYR A 752 -18.39 84.31 65.96
CA TYR A 752 -19.24 85.44 65.51
C TYR A 752 -19.87 85.21 64.12
N PHE A 753 -20.96 85.91 63.86
CA PHE A 753 -21.60 85.99 62.56
C PHE A 753 -21.48 87.41 62.01
N VAL A 754 -21.10 87.53 60.75
CA VAL A 754 -21.04 88.79 60.02
C VAL A 754 -22.24 88.86 59.11
N GLU A 755 -23.03 89.91 59.24
CA GLU A 755 -24.23 90.15 58.44
C GLU A 755 -24.18 91.52 57.78
N LEU A 756 -24.53 91.56 56.51
CA LEU A 756 -24.77 92.80 55.78
C LEU A 756 -26.11 92.70 55.05
N GLN A 757 -27.00 93.64 55.31
CA GLN A 757 -28.31 93.70 54.68
C GLN A 757 -28.36 94.85 53.67
N THR A 758 -28.72 94.52 52.43
CA THR A 758 -28.95 95.43 51.30
C THR A 758 -30.24 95.00 50.60
N ASN A 759 -30.39 95.20 49.28
CA ASN A 759 -31.40 94.46 48.52
C ASN A 759 -31.11 92.93 48.45
N ARG A 760 -29.93 92.50 48.93
CA ARG A 760 -29.52 91.13 49.22
C ARG A 760 -29.09 90.99 50.68
N LEU A 761 -29.24 89.78 51.24
CA LEU A 761 -28.74 89.47 52.57
C LEU A 761 -27.43 88.69 52.47
N TYR A 762 -26.35 89.26 52.99
CA TYR A 762 -25.03 88.64 53.02
C TYR A 762 -24.71 88.13 54.43
N ARG A 763 -24.25 86.88 54.55
CA ARG A 763 -23.84 86.30 55.84
C ARG A 763 -22.53 85.51 55.72
N ALA A 764 -21.76 85.51 56.80
CA ALA A 764 -20.63 84.61 56.98
C ALA A 764 -20.32 84.34 58.45
N LYS A 765 -19.64 83.23 58.72
CA LYS A 765 -19.11 82.91 60.05
C LYS A 765 -17.71 83.49 60.18
N LEU A 766 -17.47 84.23 61.26
CA LEU A 766 -16.17 84.76 61.66
C LEU A 766 -15.70 84.05 62.94
N ILE A 767 -14.47 83.58 62.93
CA ILE A 767 -13.79 82.99 64.09
C ILE A 767 -12.71 83.99 64.52
N VAL A 768 -12.74 84.42 65.77
CA VAL A 768 -11.68 85.27 66.36
C VAL A 768 -10.84 84.40 67.27
N GLU A 769 -9.52 84.34 67.02
CA GLU A 769 -8.57 83.60 67.86
C GLU A 769 -8.23 84.34 69.15
#